data_AF-A0A379DA98-F1
#
_entry.id   AF-A0A379DA98-F1
#
_cell.length_a   1.000
_cell.length_b   1.000
_cell.length_c   1.000
_cell.angle_alpha   90.00
_cell.angle_beta   90.00
_cell.angle_gamma   90.00
#
_symmetry.space_group_name_H-M   'P 1'
#
loop_
_entity.id
_entity.type
_entity.pdbx_description
1 polymer ?
#
loop_
_entity_poly.entity_id
_entity_poly.type
_entity_poly.pdbx_seq_one_letter_code
_entity_poly.pdbx_strand_id
1 'polypeptide(L)'
;MKKIVIIGGVAGGAGAAARLRRLDKDAEIIVLERGPYISYANCGLPYYVGGVIESQDALFLETPEAMKSKFNVDVRVENEVVKIDRDSKTVIIKKVDSGIEYAENYDKLIISTGSSPLRPSIPGIDSDRIKTLWTVPDTLTIKKFLTEKNVKDVVVIGGGFIGLEMMENLKHAGLNVHLVEGTNQVMAPVDFEMAQLLHENIAQNGVKLHLNSTVSKFEETSDKISVVLESGEKITSDLVILSIGVRPNSQIAKDAGINTNERGGIIVDEHLLTNDPDIYAVGDVIEVNDFILNKKTMIPLAGPANKQARIVANNICGRNEVYAGTMGTSIAQVFDLSVASTGSNEKALLKNGLVEGKDFKKIYVTQNSHAGYYPGANPLTIKLLFSTDGMKIYGAQIVGMESVDKRIDTIATTMKLNGSIFDLKALELSYAPPFSSAKDPVNMAGFTAENTLTNLVEFSAWDIEKTNPDAVLLDVREPAELMAFEIENSVNIPLGQLINRLSELDKEKEIITFCAIGVRSYNAARILIQNGFKKVKLYPGGTRFYQSTHYDKLNPSPKLEPLSDNGNINFQEKTFNVKNHSNNEDNRTIKLNCMGMQCPGPLMQVFEKMNTVNEGDILEIQASDPGFVKDIKAWSNRTGNTLISAGKDGNKYVAVLKKGSDELKPMPKLAPTNTPDGKTMIVFSGDFDKVLASFIIANGAAAMGRPVTMFFTFWGLSALRKQNPPSIKKNFMEKMFGFMLPKGSTKLGLSKMNMGGLGTAMMKKIMRDKNVNSLEDLIKCAMQNGVKIMACTMSMDVMGITKEELIDGIEYVGVGTYLGDAEESNVNLFI
;
A
#
# COMPACT_ATOMS: atom_id res chain seq x y z
N MET A 1 -46.65 32.30 13.62
CA MET A 1 -45.64 32.01 12.59
C MET A 1 -44.29 32.07 13.30
N LYS A 2 -43.49 30.99 13.29
CA LYS A 2 -42.19 31.02 13.98
C LYS A 2 -41.15 31.69 13.08
N LYS A 3 -40.42 32.67 13.60
CA LYS A 3 -39.28 33.31 12.95
C LYS A 3 -37.98 32.66 13.40
N ILE A 4 -37.26 32.07 12.45
CA ILE A 4 -36.04 31.30 12.70
C ILE A 4 -34.88 31.99 12.00
N VAL A 5 -33.91 32.44 12.79
CA VAL A 5 -32.68 33.07 12.28
C VAL A 5 -31.53 32.08 12.38
N ILE A 6 -30.70 32.01 11.34
CA ILE A 6 -29.56 31.09 11.23
C ILE A 6 -28.32 31.92 10.93
N ILE A 7 -27.29 31.77 11.76
CA ILE A 7 -26.00 32.45 11.60
C ILE A 7 -25.01 31.49 10.94
N GLY A 8 -24.61 31.79 9.70
CA GLY A 8 -23.74 30.98 8.85
C GLY A 8 -24.52 30.18 7.80
N GLY A 9 -24.12 30.27 6.53
CA GLY A 9 -24.84 29.75 5.37
C GLY A 9 -24.21 28.55 4.66
N VAL A 10 -23.32 27.80 5.33
CA VAL A 10 -22.62 26.65 4.73
C VAL A 10 -23.17 25.33 5.30
N ALA A 11 -22.33 24.35 5.69
CA ALA A 11 -22.74 22.98 5.98
C ALA A 11 -23.85 22.87 7.04
N GLY A 12 -23.67 23.48 8.21
CA GLY A 12 -24.65 23.43 9.29
C GLY A 12 -25.91 24.25 8.98
N GLY A 13 -25.73 25.54 8.69
CA GLY A 13 -26.86 26.46 8.52
C GLY A 13 -27.71 26.20 7.28
N ALA A 14 -27.12 25.97 6.10
CA ALA A 14 -27.88 25.68 4.89
C ALA A 14 -28.63 24.34 5.00
N GLY A 15 -27.98 23.33 5.60
CA GLY A 15 -28.62 22.03 5.88
C GLY A 15 -29.83 22.17 6.80
N ALA A 16 -29.73 23.00 7.84
CA ALA A 16 -30.83 23.29 8.76
C ALA A 16 -31.96 24.05 8.07
N ALA A 17 -31.64 25.11 7.32
CA ALA A 17 -32.61 25.93 6.59
C ALA A 17 -33.46 25.10 5.62
N ALA A 18 -32.80 24.27 4.80
CA ALA A 18 -33.49 23.41 3.84
C ALA A 18 -34.38 22.36 4.54
N ARG A 19 -33.93 21.81 5.68
CA ARG A 19 -34.74 20.85 6.45
C ARG A 19 -35.92 21.53 7.14
N LEU A 20 -35.74 22.70 7.74
CA LEU A 20 -36.80 23.47 8.40
C LEU A 20 -37.95 23.76 7.44
N ARG A 21 -37.66 24.22 6.21
CA ARG A 21 -38.72 24.47 5.22
C ARG A 21 -39.53 23.20 4.91
N ARG A 22 -38.89 22.04 4.83
CA ARG A 22 -39.59 20.77 4.56
C ARG A 22 -40.48 20.32 5.73
N LEU A 23 -40.27 20.86 6.93
CA LEU A 23 -41.04 20.53 8.13
C LEU A 23 -42.13 21.57 8.42
N ASP A 24 -41.87 22.84 8.14
CA ASP A 24 -42.76 23.95 8.41
C ASP A 24 -42.81 24.90 7.19
N LYS A 25 -43.93 24.86 6.48
CA LYS A 25 -44.18 25.73 5.31
C LYS A 25 -44.44 27.18 5.69
N ASP A 26 -44.86 27.43 6.93
CA ASP A 26 -45.29 28.74 7.41
C ASP A 26 -44.15 29.46 8.14
N ALA A 27 -43.13 28.76 8.64
CA ALA A 27 -41.96 29.38 9.27
C ALA A 27 -41.30 30.44 8.38
N GLU A 28 -40.95 31.58 8.97
CA GLU A 28 -40.06 32.58 8.38
C GLU A 28 -38.63 32.15 8.68
N ILE A 29 -37.82 31.88 7.65
CA ILE A 29 -36.47 31.36 7.81
C ILE A 29 -35.51 32.36 7.17
N ILE A 30 -34.59 32.91 7.98
CA ILE A 30 -33.57 33.85 7.56
C ILE A 30 -32.19 33.23 7.79
N VAL A 31 -31.34 33.21 6.76
CA VAL A 31 -29.94 32.81 6.84
C VAL A 31 -29.06 34.03 6.65
N LEU A 32 -28.18 34.29 7.61
CA LEU A 32 -27.24 35.40 7.61
C LEU A 32 -25.85 34.85 7.38
N GLU A 33 -25.21 35.26 6.28
CA GLU A 33 -23.86 34.85 5.90
C GLU A 33 -22.99 36.09 5.77
N ARG A 34 -21.84 36.11 6.44
CA ARG A 34 -20.91 37.26 6.38
C ARG A 34 -20.16 37.32 5.05
N GLY A 35 -19.91 36.16 4.44
CA GLY A 35 -19.25 36.06 3.15
C GLY A 35 -20.20 36.29 1.97
N PRO A 36 -19.65 36.36 0.75
CA PRO A 36 -20.43 36.54 -0.47
C PRO A 36 -21.12 35.26 -0.97
N TYR A 37 -20.78 34.09 -0.41
CA TYR A 37 -21.25 32.79 -0.91
C TYR A 37 -21.82 31.92 0.21
N ILE A 38 -22.87 31.18 -0.14
CA ILE A 38 -23.45 30.11 0.69
C ILE A 38 -23.17 28.74 0.06
N SER A 39 -23.35 27.67 0.82
CA SER A 39 -23.37 26.29 0.30
C SER A 39 -22.22 25.95 -0.68
N TYR A 40 -21.02 26.48 -0.43
CA TYR A 40 -19.86 26.15 -1.25
C TYR A 40 -19.13 24.91 -0.73
N ALA A 41 -18.43 24.23 -1.62
CA ALA A 41 -17.70 23.01 -1.32
C ALA A 41 -16.33 23.33 -0.69
N ASN A 42 -16.31 23.59 0.63
CA ASN A 42 -15.08 23.86 1.40
C ASN A 42 -13.99 22.80 1.15
N CYS A 43 -14.38 21.53 1.07
CA CYS A 43 -13.48 20.40 0.83
C CYS A 43 -12.91 20.39 -0.60
N GLY A 44 -13.53 21.11 -1.55
CA GLY A 44 -13.06 21.25 -2.93
C GLY A 44 -12.02 22.35 -3.11
N LEU A 45 -11.79 23.20 -2.12
CA LEU A 45 -10.94 24.38 -2.27
C LEU A 45 -9.47 24.04 -2.60
N PRO A 46 -8.79 23.09 -1.90
CA PRO A 46 -7.41 22.72 -2.27
C PRO A 46 -7.30 22.18 -3.69
N TYR A 47 -8.29 21.39 -4.13
CA TYR A 47 -8.35 20.79 -5.47
C TYR A 47 -8.55 21.83 -6.57
N TYR A 48 -9.27 22.93 -6.29
CA TYR A 48 -9.37 24.06 -7.22
C TYR A 48 -8.07 24.88 -7.28
N VAL A 49 -7.32 24.99 -6.18
CA VAL A 49 -5.98 25.61 -6.18
C VAL A 49 -5.01 24.81 -7.05
N GLY A 50 -5.00 23.48 -6.91
CA GLY A 50 -4.14 22.59 -7.69
C GLY A 50 -4.56 22.39 -9.15
N GLY A 51 -5.74 22.88 -9.54
CA GLY A 51 -6.28 22.73 -10.89
C GLY A 51 -6.94 21.38 -11.18
N VAL A 52 -7.10 20.50 -10.18
CA VAL A 52 -7.85 19.23 -10.30
C VAL A 52 -9.34 19.51 -10.52
N ILE A 53 -9.89 20.47 -9.79
CA ILE A 53 -11.17 21.08 -10.11
C ILE A 53 -10.87 22.28 -11.01
N GLU A 54 -11.23 22.17 -12.29
CA GLU A 54 -10.90 23.19 -13.29
C GLU A 54 -11.81 24.41 -13.17
N SER A 55 -13.12 24.20 -12.97
CA SER A 55 -14.12 25.25 -12.93
C SER A 55 -14.39 25.75 -11.52
N GLN A 56 -14.33 27.07 -11.34
CA GLN A 56 -14.75 27.73 -10.09
C GLN A 56 -16.22 27.45 -9.77
N ASP A 57 -17.08 27.38 -10.81
CA ASP A 57 -18.52 27.21 -10.63
C ASP A 57 -18.87 25.87 -9.97
N ALA A 58 -18.02 24.86 -10.12
CA ALA A 58 -18.18 23.56 -9.46
C ALA A 58 -18.06 23.65 -7.92
N LEU A 59 -17.49 24.74 -7.39
CA LEU A 59 -17.41 24.97 -5.94
C LEU A 59 -18.74 25.46 -5.36
N PHE A 60 -19.64 26.01 -6.16
CA PHE A 60 -20.90 26.59 -5.68
C PHE A 60 -22.06 25.61 -5.89
N LEU A 61 -22.64 25.10 -4.80
CA LEU A 61 -23.70 24.09 -4.88
C LEU A 61 -25.11 24.72 -4.90
N GLU A 62 -25.27 25.91 -4.32
CA GLU A 62 -26.52 26.68 -4.34
C GLU A 62 -26.25 28.19 -4.31
N THR A 63 -27.25 28.97 -4.73
CA THR A 63 -27.25 30.44 -4.63
C THR A 63 -28.37 30.93 -3.72
N PRO A 64 -28.31 32.18 -3.22
CA PRO A 64 -29.42 32.81 -2.48
C PRO A 64 -30.75 32.76 -3.23
N GLU A 65 -30.76 33.02 -4.54
CA GLU A 65 -31.95 33.02 -5.38
C GLU A 65 -32.53 31.61 -5.55
N ALA A 66 -31.65 30.62 -5.71
CA ALA A 66 -32.04 29.22 -5.79
C ALA A 66 -32.62 28.73 -4.44
N MET A 67 -32.01 29.11 -3.32
CA MET A 67 -32.55 28.83 -1.97
C MET A 67 -33.91 29.50 -1.74
N LYS A 68 -34.08 30.74 -2.19
CA LYS A 68 -35.36 31.45 -2.10
C LYS A 68 -36.44 30.78 -2.95
N SER A 69 -36.15 30.45 -4.20
CA SER A 69 -37.13 29.83 -5.10
C SER A 69 -37.53 28.42 -4.70
N LYS A 70 -36.57 27.58 -4.29
CA LYS A 70 -36.80 26.17 -3.91
C LYS A 70 -37.38 26.02 -2.50
N PHE A 71 -36.91 26.83 -1.55
CA PHE A 71 -37.19 26.64 -0.13
C PHE A 71 -37.81 27.88 0.54
N ASN A 72 -38.13 28.96 -0.17
CA ASN A 72 -38.64 30.19 0.42
C ASN A 72 -37.84 30.62 1.67
N VAL A 73 -36.51 30.52 1.61
CA VAL A 73 -35.59 30.97 2.65
C VAL A 73 -35.07 32.35 2.25
N ASP A 74 -35.13 33.32 3.17
CA ASP A 74 -34.48 34.61 2.98
C ASP A 74 -32.99 34.46 3.31
N VAL A 75 -32.13 34.55 2.29
CA VAL A 75 -30.69 34.44 2.46
C VAL A 75 -30.05 35.81 2.24
N ARG A 76 -29.31 36.28 3.24
CA ARG A 76 -28.61 37.57 3.21
C ARG A 76 -27.12 37.32 3.34
N VAL A 77 -26.44 37.31 2.20
CA VAL A 77 -24.96 37.30 2.10
C VAL A 77 -24.40 38.67 2.46
N GLU A 78 -23.12 38.76 2.79
CA GLU A 78 -22.46 40.00 3.23
C GLU A 78 -23.16 40.69 4.41
N ASN A 79 -23.78 39.90 5.29
CA ASN A 79 -24.46 40.33 6.51
C ASN A 79 -23.85 39.59 7.71
N GLU A 80 -23.01 40.30 8.48
CA GLU A 80 -22.32 39.74 9.63
C GLU A 80 -23.12 40.00 10.91
N VAL A 81 -23.43 38.95 11.67
CA VAL A 81 -23.98 39.10 13.01
C VAL A 81 -22.87 39.49 13.97
N VAL A 82 -22.97 40.69 14.56
CA VAL A 82 -21.96 41.25 15.46
C VAL A 82 -22.34 41.16 16.93
N LYS A 83 -23.64 41.00 17.24
CA LYS A 83 -24.14 40.85 18.62
C LYS A 83 -25.40 40.00 18.66
N ILE A 84 -25.55 39.17 19.69
CA ILE A 84 -26.79 38.48 20.05
C ILE A 84 -27.30 39.09 21.36
N ASP A 85 -28.53 39.58 21.37
CA ASP A 85 -29.22 40.09 22.55
C ASP A 85 -30.32 39.10 22.93
N ARG A 86 -30.09 38.36 24.02
CA ARG A 86 -30.96 37.26 24.45
C ARG A 86 -32.25 37.75 25.10
N ASP A 87 -32.17 38.84 25.86
CA ASP A 87 -33.30 39.38 26.61
C ASP A 87 -34.36 39.94 25.65
N SER A 88 -33.93 40.65 24.61
CA SER A 88 -34.82 41.18 23.57
C SER A 88 -35.10 40.20 22.44
N LYS A 89 -34.42 39.04 22.40
CA LYS A 89 -34.43 38.06 21.31
C LYS A 89 -34.13 38.67 19.94
N THR A 90 -33.05 39.44 19.88
CA THR A 90 -32.59 40.10 18.66
C THR A 90 -31.14 39.78 18.33
N VAL A 91 -30.80 39.85 17.04
CA VAL A 91 -29.42 39.88 16.57
C VAL A 91 -29.14 41.22 15.91
N ILE A 92 -27.96 41.78 16.17
CA ILE A 92 -27.46 42.98 15.48
C ILE A 92 -26.61 42.53 14.30
N ILE A 93 -26.97 43.02 13.12
CA ILE A 93 -26.41 42.61 11.84
C ILE A 93 -25.74 43.83 11.22
N LYS A 94 -24.48 43.68 10.85
CA LYS A 94 -23.71 44.67 10.11
C LYS A 94 -23.63 44.26 8.65
N LYS A 95 -24.07 45.13 7.74
CA LYS A 95 -23.85 44.94 6.31
C LYS A 95 -22.37 45.20 5.99
N VAL A 96 -21.70 44.26 5.33
CA VAL A 96 -20.26 44.32 5.07
C VAL A 96 -19.91 45.45 4.09
N ASP A 97 -20.77 45.70 3.10
CA ASP A 97 -20.57 46.71 2.06
C ASP A 97 -20.63 48.17 2.56
N SER A 98 -21.56 48.45 3.46
CA SER A 98 -21.97 49.80 3.88
C SER A 98 -21.63 50.09 5.34
N GLY A 99 -21.34 49.06 6.13
CA GLY A 99 -21.11 49.16 7.57
C GLY A 99 -22.37 49.49 8.39
N ILE A 100 -23.54 49.59 7.75
CA ILE A 100 -24.81 49.90 8.41
C ILE A 100 -25.23 48.71 9.29
N GLU A 101 -25.57 49.03 10.54
CA GLU A 101 -26.11 48.06 11.50
C GLU A 101 -27.64 48.14 11.58
N TYR A 102 -28.28 46.98 11.70
CA TYR A 102 -29.72 46.86 11.93
C TYR A 102 -30.02 45.64 12.81
N ALA A 103 -31.20 45.65 13.45
CA ALA A 103 -31.64 44.56 14.31
C ALA A 103 -32.61 43.63 13.58
N GLU A 104 -32.54 42.33 13.89
CA GLU A 104 -33.49 41.32 13.43
C GLU A 104 -33.95 40.46 14.62
N ASN A 105 -35.27 40.31 14.78
CA ASN A 105 -35.86 39.51 15.86
C ASN A 105 -35.85 38.02 15.52
N TYR A 106 -35.85 37.15 16.52
CA TYR A 106 -36.00 35.71 16.33
C TYR A 106 -36.90 35.07 17.40
N ASP A 107 -37.65 34.04 17.02
CA ASP A 107 -38.25 33.10 17.98
C ASP A 107 -37.28 31.97 18.33
N LYS A 108 -36.49 31.53 17.33
CA LYS A 108 -35.42 30.53 17.48
C LYS A 108 -34.18 30.98 16.71
N LEU A 109 -33.00 30.71 17.28
CA LEU A 109 -31.71 31.02 16.69
C LEU A 109 -30.88 29.74 16.51
N ILE A 110 -30.19 29.62 15.37
CA ILE A 110 -29.18 28.57 15.13
C ILE A 110 -27.83 29.21 14.89
N ILE A 111 -26.84 28.90 15.72
CA ILE A 111 -25.45 29.33 15.55
C ILE A 111 -24.67 28.25 14.80
N SER A 112 -24.26 28.55 13.57
CA SER A 112 -23.46 27.67 12.71
C SER A 112 -22.27 28.44 12.10
N THR A 113 -21.61 29.25 12.93
CA THR A 113 -20.50 30.13 12.53
C THR A 113 -19.19 29.41 12.19
N GLY A 114 -19.13 28.09 12.40
CA GLY A 114 -17.98 27.25 12.07
C GLY A 114 -16.72 27.63 12.84
N SER A 115 -15.57 27.50 12.19
CA SER A 115 -14.25 27.87 12.73
C SER A 115 -13.49 28.78 11.77
N SER A 116 -12.34 29.28 12.19
CA SER A 116 -11.38 30.01 11.36
C SER A 116 -9.98 29.42 11.53
N PRO A 117 -9.09 29.52 10.51
CA PRO A 117 -7.70 29.07 10.63
C PRO A 117 -6.99 29.71 11.81
N LEU A 118 -6.18 28.93 12.52
CA LEU A 118 -5.37 29.43 13.62
C LEU A 118 -4.19 30.25 13.08
N ARG A 119 -4.10 31.52 13.48
CA ARG A 119 -2.93 32.39 13.24
C ARG A 119 -2.26 32.70 14.59
N PRO A 120 -1.16 32.01 14.95
CA PRO A 120 -0.43 32.27 16.18
C PRO A 120 0.39 33.56 16.06
N SER A 121 0.79 34.14 17.20
CA SER A 121 1.60 35.36 17.24
C SER A 121 3.08 35.08 16.93
N ILE A 122 3.37 34.62 15.71
CA ILE A 122 4.73 34.41 15.21
C ILE A 122 5.24 35.73 14.59
N PRO A 123 6.44 36.22 14.93
CA PRO A 123 6.99 37.42 14.30
C PRO A 123 7.03 37.31 12.77
N GLY A 124 6.53 38.33 12.07
CA GLY A 124 6.49 38.38 10.61
C GLY A 124 5.32 37.62 9.95
N ILE A 125 4.38 37.06 10.73
CA ILE A 125 3.24 36.27 10.19
C ILE A 125 2.25 37.08 9.33
N ASP A 126 2.29 38.41 9.43
CA ASP A 126 1.39 39.33 8.72
C ASP A 126 1.85 39.64 7.29
N SER A 127 2.96 39.04 6.82
CA SER A 127 3.41 39.18 5.44
C SER A 127 2.32 38.76 4.44
N ASP A 128 2.19 39.51 3.35
CA ASP A 128 1.26 39.19 2.25
C ASP A 128 1.57 37.85 1.57
N ARG A 129 2.75 37.28 1.80
CA ARG A 129 3.16 35.96 1.30
C ARG A 129 2.69 34.81 2.19
N ILE A 130 2.04 35.09 3.32
CA ILE A 130 1.53 34.06 4.24
C ILE A 130 0.01 34.00 4.13
N LYS A 131 -0.49 32.94 3.51
CA LYS A 131 -1.91 32.71 3.28
C LYS A 131 -2.42 31.55 4.13
N THR A 132 -3.70 31.60 4.45
CA THR A 132 -4.47 30.50 5.04
C THR A 132 -5.53 30.10 4.03
N LEU A 133 -6.04 28.86 4.11
CA LEU A 133 -7.14 28.41 3.26
C LEU A 133 -8.34 28.01 4.13
N TRP A 134 -9.49 28.65 3.91
CA TRP A 134 -10.74 28.29 4.57
C TRP A 134 -11.98 28.61 3.74
N THR A 135 -11.95 29.72 3.02
CA THR A 135 -13.10 30.25 2.25
C THR A 135 -12.78 30.37 0.77
N VAL A 136 -13.82 30.58 -0.06
CA VAL A 136 -13.63 30.85 -1.50
C VAL A 136 -12.74 32.09 -1.74
N PRO A 137 -12.94 33.24 -1.08
CA PRO A 137 -12.02 34.38 -1.20
C PRO A 137 -10.55 34.06 -0.92
N ASP A 138 -10.25 33.24 0.10
CA ASP A 138 -8.88 32.80 0.38
C ASP A 138 -8.30 32.01 -0.80
N THR A 139 -9.11 31.12 -1.34
CA THR A 139 -8.77 30.25 -2.48
C THR A 139 -8.45 31.06 -3.73
N LEU A 140 -9.30 32.04 -4.05
CA LEU A 140 -9.09 32.95 -5.19
C LEU A 140 -7.84 33.81 -5.00
N THR A 141 -7.58 34.26 -3.77
CA THR A 141 -6.37 35.02 -3.43
C THR A 141 -5.12 34.18 -3.63
N ILE A 142 -5.11 32.93 -3.18
CA ILE A 142 -3.97 32.00 -3.40
C ILE A 142 -3.77 31.74 -4.88
N LYS A 143 -4.84 31.39 -5.62
CA LYS A 143 -4.76 31.10 -7.06
C LYS A 143 -4.24 32.29 -7.87
N LYS A 144 -4.74 33.50 -7.57
CA LYS A 144 -4.25 34.76 -8.16
C LYS A 144 -2.76 34.96 -7.86
N PHE A 145 -2.35 34.75 -6.61
CA PHE A 145 -0.95 34.91 -6.20
C PHE A 145 -0.02 33.95 -6.95
N LEU A 146 -0.42 32.67 -7.08
CA LEU A 146 0.33 31.68 -7.85
C LEU A 146 0.54 32.12 -9.31
N THR A 147 -0.51 32.65 -9.95
CA THR A 147 -0.45 33.09 -11.35
C THR A 147 0.34 34.39 -11.56
N GLU A 148 0.17 35.39 -10.70
CA GLU A 148 0.75 36.73 -10.91
C GLU A 148 2.21 36.84 -10.46
N LYS A 149 2.63 36.03 -9.48
CA LYS A 149 3.96 36.12 -8.87
C LYS A 149 4.93 35.04 -9.38
N ASN A 150 4.51 34.19 -10.32
CA ASN A 150 5.32 33.11 -10.88
C ASN A 150 6.00 32.27 -9.78
N VAL A 151 5.19 31.86 -8.80
CA VAL A 151 5.63 31.09 -7.62
C VAL A 151 6.28 29.79 -8.07
N LYS A 152 7.43 29.45 -7.47
CA LYS A 152 8.14 28.19 -7.69
C LYS A 152 8.28 27.38 -6.41
N ASP A 153 8.58 28.05 -5.30
CA ASP A 153 8.85 27.41 -4.02
C ASP A 153 7.76 27.77 -2.99
N VAL A 154 7.15 26.76 -2.38
CA VAL A 154 6.08 26.93 -1.39
C VAL A 154 6.40 26.15 -0.12
N VAL A 155 6.18 26.79 1.04
CA VAL A 155 6.21 26.11 2.34
C VAL A 155 4.78 25.96 2.85
N VAL A 156 4.38 24.72 3.14
CA VAL A 156 3.15 24.41 3.86
C VAL A 156 3.50 24.13 5.32
N ILE A 157 2.85 24.81 6.25
CA ILE A 157 3.08 24.64 7.69
C ILE A 157 1.86 23.96 8.30
N GLY A 158 2.07 22.78 8.87
CA GLY A 158 1.06 21.90 9.46
C GLY A 158 0.74 20.72 8.55
N GLY A 159 0.95 19.50 9.06
CA GLY A 159 0.73 18.22 8.39
C GLY A 159 -0.62 17.58 8.68
N GLY A 160 -1.66 18.38 8.97
CA GLY A 160 -3.05 17.92 9.08
C GLY A 160 -3.72 17.75 7.70
N PHE A 161 -5.02 17.40 7.67
CA PHE A 161 -5.79 17.17 6.44
C PHE A 161 -5.58 18.26 5.37
N ILE A 162 -5.91 19.51 5.72
CA ILE A 162 -5.81 20.66 4.80
C ILE A 162 -4.36 20.88 4.35
N GLY A 163 -3.39 20.67 5.24
CA GLY A 163 -1.97 20.82 4.91
C GLY A 163 -1.48 19.78 3.91
N LEU A 164 -1.89 18.52 4.09
CA LEU A 164 -1.61 17.44 3.15
C LEU A 164 -2.30 17.66 1.81
N GLU A 165 -3.59 18.04 1.79
CA GLU A 165 -4.32 18.36 0.56
C GLU A 165 -3.67 19.53 -0.20
N MET A 166 -3.27 20.59 0.52
CA MET A 166 -2.57 21.72 -0.10
C MET A 166 -1.19 21.34 -0.62
N MET A 167 -0.42 20.58 0.15
CA MET A 167 0.89 20.08 -0.26
C MET A 167 0.79 19.27 -1.56
N GLU A 168 -0.17 18.34 -1.64
CA GLU A 168 -0.38 17.51 -2.83
C GLU A 168 -0.78 18.36 -4.04
N ASN A 169 -1.78 19.22 -3.88
CA ASN A 169 -2.31 20.03 -4.98
C ASN A 169 -1.28 21.04 -5.51
N LEU A 170 -0.48 21.65 -4.62
CA LEU A 170 0.61 22.53 -5.03
C LEU A 170 1.73 21.76 -5.74
N LYS A 171 2.01 20.53 -5.31
CA LYS A 171 3.00 19.67 -5.98
C LYS A 171 2.53 19.25 -7.37
N HIS A 172 1.25 18.87 -7.52
CA HIS A 172 0.64 18.59 -8.83
C HIS A 172 0.63 19.80 -9.76
N ALA A 173 0.53 21.03 -9.21
CA ALA A 173 0.69 22.26 -9.96
C ALA A 173 2.15 22.56 -10.40
N GLY A 174 3.10 21.63 -10.15
CA GLY A 174 4.49 21.73 -10.59
C GLY A 174 5.40 22.54 -9.66
N LEU A 175 4.96 22.82 -8.43
CA LEU A 175 5.72 23.64 -7.48
C LEU A 175 6.69 22.78 -6.64
N ASN A 176 7.77 23.39 -6.17
CA ASN A 176 8.64 22.81 -5.14
C ASN A 176 7.98 23.02 -3.78
N VAL A 177 7.63 21.93 -3.10
CA VAL A 177 6.91 21.99 -1.84
C VAL A 177 7.79 21.51 -0.69
N HIS A 178 7.84 22.32 0.37
CA HIS A 178 8.33 21.95 1.68
C HIS A 178 7.13 21.81 2.62
N LEU A 179 7.04 20.71 3.36
CA LEU A 179 6.04 20.51 4.41
C LEU A 179 6.72 20.57 5.78
N VAL A 180 6.33 21.53 6.61
CA VAL A 180 6.87 21.73 7.97
C VAL A 180 5.81 21.34 8.98
N GLU A 181 6.13 20.40 9.87
CA GLU A 181 5.23 19.87 10.90
C GLU A 181 5.95 19.87 12.26
N GLY A 182 5.29 20.45 13.26
CA GLY A 182 5.86 20.62 14.60
C GLY A 182 5.98 19.31 15.37
N THR A 183 5.18 18.30 15.03
CA THR A 183 5.27 16.96 15.64
C THR A 183 6.13 16.01 14.83
N ASN A 184 6.35 14.81 15.36
CA ASN A 184 7.11 13.77 14.68
C ASN A 184 6.33 13.10 13.52
N GLN A 185 5.08 13.48 13.25
CA GLN A 185 4.31 12.86 12.18
C GLN A 185 3.30 13.78 11.51
N VAL A 186 2.91 13.42 10.29
CA VAL A 186 1.73 13.99 9.65
C VAL A 186 0.49 13.21 10.09
N MET A 187 -0.70 13.73 9.74
CA MET A 187 -1.98 13.05 9.91
C MET A 187 -2.18 12.54 11.35
N ALA A 188 -2.26 13.46 12.31
CA ALA A 188 -2.38 13.16 13.73
C ALA A 188 -3.44 12.09 14.12
N PRO A 189 -4.58 11.92 13.42
CA PRO A 189 -5.55 10.86 13.70
C PRO A 189 -5.01 9.43 13.57
N VAL A 190 -3.96 9.18 12.77
CA VAL A 190 -3.29 7.87 12.73
C VAL A 190 -2.09 7.81 13.67
N ASP A 191 -1.68 6.60 14.05
CA ASP A 191 -0.49 6.40 14.88
C ASP A 191 0.79 6.49 14.05
N PHE A 192 1.92 6.69 14.74
CA PHE A 192 3.19 7.07 14.13
C PHE A 192 3.65 6.09 13.05
N GLU A 193 3.58 4.79 13.33
CA GLU A 193 4.00 3.74 12.40
C GLU A 193 3.10 3.65 11.15
N MET A 194 1.84 4.07 11.26
CA MET A 194 0.94 4.19 10.11
C MET A 194 1.23 5.46 9.31
N ALA A 195 1.61 6.55 9.98
CA ALA A 195 2.03 7.79 9.33
C ALA A 195 3.36 7.64 8.55
N GLN A 196 4.24 6.72 8.94
CA GLN A 196 5.48 6.42 8.20
C GLN A 196 5.20 6.01 6.74
N LEU A 197 4.09 5.30 6.48
CA LEU A 197 3.65 4.98 5.11
C LEU A 197 3.37 6.26 4.30
N LEU A 198 2.87 7.30 4.95
CA LEU A 198 2.63 8.60 4.32
C LEU A 198 3.93 9.38 4.15
N HIS A 199 4.82 9.35 5.14
CA HIS A 199 6.11 10.03 5.07
C HIS A 199 6.96 9.53 3.91
N GLU A 200 7.07 8.21 3.76
CA GLU A 200 7.75 7.60 2.61
C GLU A 200 7.11 8.05 1.30
N ASN A 201 5.78 8.00 1.19
CA ASN A 201 5.05 8.39 -0.02
C ASN A 201 5.18 9.90 -0.35
N ILE A 202 5.17 10.78 0.66
CA ILE A 202 5.39 12.22 0.50
C ILE A 202 6.80 12.48 -0.03
N ALA A 203 7.81 11.84 0.55
CA ALA A 203 9.20 11.98 0.13
C ALA A 203 9.44 11.43 -1.29
N GLN A 204 8.84 10.29 -1.64
CA GLN A 204 8.92 9.69 -2.98
C GLN A 204 8.31 10.59 -4.07
N ASN A 205 7.30 11.38 -3.72
CA ASN A 205 6.70 12.38 -4.60
C ASN A 205 7.48 13.72 -4.61
N GLY A 206 8.70 13.76 -4.05
CA GLY A 206 9.60 14.91 -4.16
C GLY A 206 9.18 16.14 -3.35
N VAL A 207 8.44 15.92 -2.26
CA VAL A 207 8.17 16.94 -1.23
C VAL A 207 9.23 16.82 -0.14
N LYS A 208 9.79 17.95 0.29
CA LYS A 208 10.75 17.99 1.41
C LYS A 208 9.99 18.05 2.73
N LEU A 209 10.07 16.99 3.51
CA LEU A 209 9.35 16.85 4.77
C LEU A 209 10.24 17.23 5.96
N HIS A 210 9.76 18.16 6.78
CA HIS A 210 10.44 18.69 7.97
C HIS A 210 9.58 18.37 9.20
N LEU A 211 9.87 17.27 9.88
CA LEU A 211 9.18 16.82 11.10
C LEU A 211 9.92 17.28 12.34
N ASN A 212 9.22 17.38 13.48
CA ASN A 212 9.74 17.97 14.72
C ASN A 212 10.28 19.39 14.51
N SER A 213 9.66 20.13 13.59
CA SER A 213 10.12 21.44 13.14
C SER A 213 9.04 22.48 13.38
N THR A 214 9.27 23.34 14.36
CA THR A 214 8.40 24.49 14.67
C THR A 214 8.96 25.75 14.04
N VAL A 215 8.08 26.60 13.49
CA VAL A 215 8.46 27.91 12.94
C VAL A 215 8.62 28.92 14.07
N SER A 216 9.79 29.55 14.15
CA SER A 216 10.12 30.56 15.15
C SER A 216 9.79 31.99 14.71
N LYS A 217 10.04 32.31 13.44
CA LYS A 217 9.74 33.62 12.82
C LYS A 217 9.73 33.54 11.30
N PHE A 218 9.16 34.57 10.70
CA PHE A 218 9.23 34.85 9.27
C PHE A 218 10.05 36.11 9.01
N GLU A 219 10.96 36.05 8.06
CA GLU A 219 11.76 37.19 7.61
C GLU A 219 11.44 37.44 6.13
N GLU A 220 10.74 38.53 5.84
CA GLU A 220 10.46 38.91 4.45
C GLU A 220 11.71 39.52 3.81
N THR A 221 12.07 39.01 2.63
CA THR A 221 13.07 39.60 1.74
C THR A 221 12.33 40.26 0.56
N SER A 222 13.02 41.04 -0.27
CA SER A 222 12.40 41.85 -1.34
C SER A 222 11.34 41.09 -2.17
N ASP A 223 11.62 39.84 -2.52
CA ASP A 223 10.82 39.02 -3.43
C ASP A 223 10.44 37.64 -2.87
N LYS A 224 10.85 37.31 -1.64
CA LYS A 224 10.65 36.00 -1.00
C LYS A 224 10.39 36.13 0.49
N ILE A 225 10.07 35.01 1.13
CA ILE A 225 9.93 34.91 2.57
C ILE A 225 10.80 33.77 3.10
N SER A 226 11.58 34.06 4.13
CA SER A 226 12.40 33.08 4.85
C SER A 226 11.64 32.59 6.07
N VAL A 227 11.34 31.29 6.10
CA VAL A 227 10.75 30.58 7.25
C VAL A 227 11.90 30.10 8.13
N VAL A 228 12.02 30.66 9.33
CA VAL A 228 13.09 30.32 10.27
C VAL A 228 12.57 29.32 11.28
N LEU A 229 13.12 28.11 11.30
CA LEU A 229 12.76 27.06 12.25
C LEU A 229 13.44 27.29 13.60
N GLU A 230 12.90 26.69 14.67
CA GLU A 230 13.52 26.73 16.01
C GLU A 230 14.93 26.12 16.04
N SER A 231 15.24 25.20 15.12
CA SER A 231 16.59 24.64 14.92
C SER A 231 17.60 25.65 14.38
N GLY A 232 17.15 26.81 13.90
CA GLY A 232 17.95 27.80 13.18
C GLY A 232 18.03 27.57 11.67
N GLU A 233 17.50 26.44 11.17
CA GLU A 233 17.36 26.21 9.73
C GLU A 233 16.46 27.27 9.09
N LYS A 234 16.84 27.72 7.89
CA LYS A 234 16.08 28.71 7.12
C LYS A 234 15.61 28.09 5.81
N ILE A 235 14.30 28.18 5.55
CA ILE A 235 13.69 27.73 4.31
C ILE A 235 13.15 28.95 3.57
N THR A 236 13.75 29.26 2.43
CA THR A 236 13.31 30.37 1.58
C THR A 236 12.22 29.91 0.62
N SER A 237 11.14 30.67 0.51
CA SER A 237 9.99 30.35 -0.36
C SER A 237 9.34 31.61 -0.93
N ASP A 238 8.53 31.46 -1.96
CA ASP A 238 7.79 32.57 -2.56
C ASP A 238 6.42 32.78 -1.89
N LEU A 239 5.86 31.69 -1.33
CA LEU A 239 4.54 31.62 -0.68
C LEU A 239 4.60 30.66 0.52
N VAL A 240 3.87 31.00 1.59
CA VAL A 240 3.65 30.13 2.75
C VAL A 240 2.15 29.87 2.91
N ILE A 241 1.78 28.61 3.08
CA ILE A 241 0.43 28.19 3.44
C ILE A 241 0.41 27.75 4.91
N LEU A 242 -0.34 28.47 5.74
CA LEU A 242 -0.50 28.14 7.15
C LEU A 242 -1.74 27.26 7.36
N SER A 243 -1.51 26.05 7.88
CA SER A 243 -2.52 24.99 8.06
C SER A 243 -2.32 24.25 9.40
N ILE A 244 -2.20 25.00 10.50
CA ILE A 244 -1.87 24.47 11.83
C ILE A 244 -3.10 24.20 12.71
N GLY A 245 -4.27 24.03 12.08
CA GLY A 245 -5.55 23.82 12.75
C GLY A 245 -6.45 25.06 12.77
N VAL A 246 -7.57 24.93 13.50
CA VAL A 246 -8.69 25.87 13.45
C VAL A 246 -9.19 26.20 14.85
N ARG A 247 -9.83 27.37 14.98
CA ARG A 247 -10.45 27.85 16.22
C ARG A 247 -11.94 28.11 15.98
N PRO A 248 -12.84 27.66 16.87
CA PRO A 248 -14.28 27.90 16.74
C PRO A 248 -14.63 29.41 16.77
N ASN A 249 -15.57 29.83 15.92
CA ASN A 249 -16.04 31.21 15.81
C ASN A 249 -17.18 31.49 16.80
N SER A 250 -16.92 31.33 18.10
CA SER A 250 -17.94 31.39 19.16
C SER A 250 -17.99 32.73 19.90
N GLN A 251 -17.17 33.71 19.52
CA GLN A 251 -17.03 34.98 20.27
C GLN A 251 -18.39 35.68 20.47
N ILE A 252 -19.22 35.76 19.43
CA ILE A 252 -20.57 36.35 19.50
C ILE A 252 -21.50 35.60 20.48
N ALA A 253 -21.31 34.29 20.64
CA ALA A 253 -22.09 33.49 21.57
C ALA A 253 -21.60 33.73 23.00
N LYS A 254 -20.27 33.74 23.21
CA LYS A 254 -19.65 34.02 24.49
C LYS A 254 -20.01 35.41 25.01
N ASP A 255 -19.97 36.42 24.15
CA ASP A 255 -20.33 37.81 24.50
C ASP A 255 -21.82 37.95 24.87
N ALA A 256 -22.67 37.05 24.35
CA ALA A 256 -24.08 36.93 24.71
C ALA A 256 -24.33 36.07 25.96
N GLY A 257 -23.29 35.63 26.67
CA GLY A 257 -23.41 34.80 27.87
C GLY A 257 -23.83 33.34 27.58
N ILE A 258 -23.58 32.85 26.36
CA ILE A 258 -23.70 31.43 26.03
C ILE A 258 -22.44 30.70 26.49
N ASN A 259 -22.61 29.54 27.13
CA ASN A 259 -21.51 28.77 27.69
C ASN A 259 -20.58 28.24 26.60
N THR A 260 -19.27 28.42 26.82
CA THR A 260 -18.21 27.89 25.95
C THR A 260 -17.18 27.14 26.79
N ASN A 261 -16.57 26.11 26.21
CA ASN A 261 -15.46 25.40 26.84
C ASN A 261 -14.14 26.17 26.75
N GLU A 262 -13.07 25.65 27.35
CA GLU A 262 -11.75 26.31 27.37
C GLU A 262 -11.16 26.56 25.98
N ARG A 263 -11.52 25.74 24.98
CA ARG A 263 -11.10 25.89 23.58
C ARG A 263 -12.00 26.83 22.78
N GLY A 264 -13.02 27.40 23.41
CA GLY A 264 -14.01 28.26 22.79
C GLY A 264 -15.11 27.50 22.05
N GLY A 265 -15.28 26.20 22.20
CA GLY A 265 -16.43 25.48 21.63
C GLY A 265 -17.71 25.82 22.40
N ILE A 266 -18.82 26.09 21.71
CA ILE A 266 -20.13 26.29 22.35
C ILE A 266 -20.57 24.97 22.99
N ILE A 267 -20.91 25.03 24.27
CA ILE A 267 -21.40 23.86 25.01
C ILE A 267 -22.89 23.70 24.69
N VAL A 268 -23.23 22.52 24.20
CA VAL A 268 -24.61 22.12 23.92
C VAL A 268 -24.96 20.82 24.63
N ASP A 269 -26.25 20.61 24.85
CA ASP A 269 -26.78 19.32 25.28
C ASP A 269 -26.86 18.32 24.11
N GLU A 270 -27.38 17.12 24.38
CA GLU A 270 -27.54 16.09 23.37
C GLU A 270 -28.61 16.41 22.29
N HIS A 271 -29.44 17.42 22.52
CA HIS A 271 -30.42 17.96 21.56
C HIS A 271 -29.86 19.15 20.75
N LEU A 272 -28.57 19.47 20.95
CA LEU A 272 -27.82 20.56 20.32
C LEU A 272 -28.30 21.95 20.76
N LEU A 273 -28.94 22.03 21.92
CA LEU A 273 -29.42 23.25 22.57
C LEU A 273 -28.33 23.85 23.47
N THR A 274 -28.22 25.16 23.47
CA THR A 274 -27.29 25.88 24.37
C THR A 274 -27.88 26.02 25.78
N ASN A 275 -27.24 26.81 26.67
CA ASN A 275 -27.85 27.21 27.94
C ASN A 275 -29.03 28.19 27.80
N ASP A 276 -29.43 28.53 26.56
CA ASP A 276 -30.64 29.26 26.23
C ASP A 276 -31.65 28.34 25.51
N PRO A 277 -32.91 28.27 25.95
CA PRO A 277 -33.93 27.38 25.36
C PRO A 277 -34.36 27.75 23.93
N ASP A 278 -33.99 28.93 23.46
CA ASP A 278 -34.31 29.43 22.13
C ASP A 278 -33.12 29.45 21.18
N ILE A 279 -31.91 29.06 21.64
CA ILE A 279 -30.68 29.09 20.85
C ILE A 279 -30.05 27.70 20.76
N TYR A 280 -29.86 27.24 19.53
CA TYR A 280 -29.16 26.01 19.17
C TYR A 280 -27.80 26.34 18.55
N ALA A 281 -26.87 25.39 18.57
CA ALA A 281 -25.59 25.52 17.86
C ALA A 281 -25.17 24.20 17.19
N VAL A 282 -24.53 24.29 16.01
CA VAL A 282 -24.10 23.13 15.21
C VAL A 282 -22.79 23.39 14.45
N GLY A 283 -22.14 22.32 14.02
CA GLY A 283 -20.92 22.36 13.21
C GLY A 283 -19.66 22.58 14.02
N ASP A 284 -18.61 23.09 13.38
CA ASP A 284 -17.26 23.17 13.96
C ASP A 284 -17.17 24.09 15.20
N VAL A 285 -18.21 24.90 15.45
CA VAL A 285 -18.27 25.82 16.59
C VAL A 285 -18.63 25.12 17.90
N ILE A 286 -19.18 23.90 17.89
CA ILE A 286 -19.68 23.23 19.10
C ILE A 286 -18.72 22.20 19.69
N GLU A 287 -18.83 22.01 21.01
CA GLU A 287 -18.31 20.83 21.70
C GLU A 287 -19.18 19.60 21.40
N VAL A 288 -18.56 18.45 21.18
CA VAL A 288 -19.24 17.18 20.96
C VAL A 288 -18.73 16.12 21.93
N ASN A 289 -19.54 15.08 22.16
CA ASN A 289 -19.10 13.88 22.84
C ASN A 289 -18.36 12.96 21.86
N ASP A 290 -17.15 12.53 22.19
CA ASP A 290 -16.46 11.44 21.50
C ASP A 290 -17.24 10.13 21.70
N PHE A 291 -17.56 9.44 20.62
CA PHE A 291 -18.40 8.24 20.68
C PHE A 291 -17.75 7.06 21.40
N ILE A 292 -16.41 6.98 21.41
CA ILE A 292 -15.67 5.82 21.92
C ILE A 292 -15.33 5.99 23.40
N LEU A 293 -14.80 7.15 23.77
CA LEU A 293 -14.32 7.49 25.10
C LEU A 293 -15.39 8.19 25.94
N ASN A 294 -16.49 8.64 25.33
CA ASN A 294 -17.55 9.42 25.97
C ASN A 294 -17.02 10.66 26.70
N LYS A 295 -16.02 11.32 26.10
CA LYS A 295 -15.41 12.56 26.62
C LYS A 295 -15.73 13.73 25.70
N LYS A 296 -15.76 14.93 26.29
CA LYS A 296 -15.93 16.18 25.55
C LYS A 296 -14.73 16.44 24.63
N THR A 297 -14.99 16.80 23.39
CA THR A 297 -13.97 17.08 22.36
C THR A 297 -14.51 18.03 21.29
N MET A 298 -13.64 18.41 20.34
CA MET A 298 -13.97 19.22 19.16
C MET A 298 -13.53 18.45 17.92
N ILE A 299 -14.46 18.14 17.02
CA ILE A 299 -14.18 17.39 15.77
C ILE A 299 -14.79 18.16 14.59
N PRO A 300 -14.01 19.05 13.94
CA PRO A 300 -14.49 19.91 12.87
C PRO A 300 -14.54 19.14 11.54
N LEU A 301 -15.67 18.48 11.26
CA LEU A 301 -15.89 17.68 10.06
C LEU A 301 -17.28 17.95 9.46
N ALA A 302 -17.34 18.00 8.14
CA ALA A 302 -18.58 18.33 7.40
C ALA A 302 -19.70 17.31 7.61
N GLY A 303 -19.37 16.02 7.74
CA GLY A 303 -20.35 14.94 7.98
C GLY A 303 -21.15 15.15 9.29
N PRO A 304 -20.48 15.28 10.44
CA PRO A 304 -21.09 15.73 11.70
C PRO A 304 -21.95 16.99 11.57
N ALA A 305 -21.44 18.07 10.97
CA ALA A 305 -22.16 19.33 10.84
C ALA A 305 -23.50 19.18 10.10
N ASN A 306 -23.53 18.44 8.99
CA ASN A 306 -24.76 18.18 8.22
C ASN A 306 -25.77 17.31 9.00
N LYS A 307 -25.30 16.32 9.78
CA LYS A 307 -26.18 15.49 10.61
C LYS A 307 -26.79 16.29 11.76
N GLN A 308 -25.97 17.12 12.43
CA GLN A 308 -26.39 18.02 13.50
C GLN A 308 -27.45 19.02 13.00
N ALA A 309 -27.23 19.61 11.82
CA ALA A 309 -28.17 20.54 11.19
C ALA A 309 -29.57 19.93 11.01
N ARG A 310 -29.63 18.67 10.55
CA ARG A 310 -30.90 17.95 10.38
C ARG A 310 -31.60 17.73 11.72
N ILE A 311 -30.86 17.40 12.78
CA ILE A 311 -31.38 17.17 14.12
C ILE A 311 -31.94 18.47 14.70
N VAL A 312 -31.20 19.58 14.64
CA VAL A 312 -31.69 20.88 15.15
C VAL A 312 -32.97 21.32 14.44
N ALA A 313 -33.02 21.20 13.12
CA ALA A 313 -34.23 21.51 12.37
C ALA A 313 -35.43 20.64 12.80
N ASN A 314 -35.19 19.35 13.05
CA ASN A 314 -36.21 18.45 13.59
C ASN A 314 -36.67 18.90 15.00
N ASN A 315 -35.73 19.26 15.88
CA ASN A 315 -36.00 19.64 17.27
C ASN A 315 -36.76 20.97 17.38
N ILE A 316 -36.42 21.97 16.56
CA ILE A 316 -37.16 23.25 16.49
C ILE A 316 -38.64 23.04 16.10
N CYS A 317 -38.91 22.04 15.26
CA CYS A 317 -40.24 21.63 14.85
C CYS A 317 -40.93 20.66 15.83
N GLY A 318 -40.41 20.52 17.06
CA GLY A 318 -41.04 19.74 18.13
C GLY A 318 -40.73 18.25 18.13
N ARG A 319 -39.72 17.80 17.38
CA ARG A 319 -39.18 16.44 17.52
C ARG A 319 -38.19 16.40 18.69
N ASN A 320 -37.90 15.20 19.18
CA ASN A 320 -36.97 15.00 20.30
C ASN A 320 -35.80 14.12 19.87
N GLU A 321 -35.03 14.58 18.89
CA GLU A 321 -33.89 13.85 18.35
C GLU A 321 -32.61 14.17 19.11
N VAL A 322 -31.76 13.15 19.25
CA VAL A 322 -30.53 13.19 20.05
C VAL A 322 -29.32 12.99 19.13
N TYR A 323 -28.28 13.79 19.34
CA TYR A 323 -26.99 13.61 18.71
C TYR A 323 -26.10 12.64 19.50
N ALA A 324 -26.00 11.40 19.00
CA ALA A 324 -25.27 10.31 19.65
C ALA A 324 -23.73 10.39 19.50
N GLY A 325 -23.15 11.57 19.63
CA GLY A 325 -21.70 11.81 19.57
C GLY A 325 -21.05 11.59 18.20
N THR A 326 -19.74 11.83 18.16
CA THR A 326 -18.91 11.84 16.94
C THR A 326 -17.81 10.79 17.04
N MET A 327 -17.65 9.95 16.01
CA MET A 327 -16.57 8.94 15.93
C MET A 327 -15.27 9.46 15.32
N GLY A 328 -15.29 10.63 14.67
CA GLY A 328 -14.12 11.17 13.98
C GLY A 328 -13.73 10.42 12.71
N THR A 329 -14.65 9.69 12.09
CA THR A 329 -14.39 9.04 10.79
C THR A 329 -13.93 10.07 9.77
N SER A 330 -12.75 9.86 9.21
CA SER A 330 -12.08 10.80 8.32
C SER A 330 -11.20 10.06 7.32
N ILE A 331 -11.00 10.66 6.16
CA ILE A 331 -10.15 10.15 5.09
C ILE A 331 -9.47 11.32 4.38
N ALA A 332 -8.22 11.13 3.95
CA ALA A 332 -7.50 12.07 3.10
C ALA A 332 -6.79 11.31 1.98
N GLN A 333 -6.69 11.96 0.83
CA GLN A 333 -5.74 11.56 -0.21
C GLN A 333 -4.38 12.17 0.11
N VAL A 334 -3.33 11.38 -0.09
CA VAL A 334 -1.93 11.79 -0.02
C VAL A 334 -1.24 11.15 -1.21
N PHE A 335 -1.20 11.88 -2.32
CA PHE A 335 -0.78 11.39 -3.63
C PHE A 335 -1.49 10.09 -4.00
N ASP A 336 -0.73 8.99 -4.01
CA ASP A 336 -1.16 7.66 -4.40
C ASP A 336 -1.89 6.90 -3.30
N LEU A 337 -1.84 7.39 -2.07
CA LEU A 337 -2.39 6.72 -0.90
C LEU A 337 -3.64 7.44 -0.41
N SER A 338 -4.63 6.65 -0.03
CA SER A 338 -5.67 7.08 0.87
C SER A 338 -5.28 6.71 2.29
N VAL A 339 -5.45 7.64 3.23
CA VAL A 339 -5.35 7.39 4.67
C VAL A 339 -6.69 7.66 5.33
N ALA A 340 -7.22 6.69 6.05
CA ALA A 340 -8.46 6.81 6.79
C ALA A 340 -8.30 6.43 8.25
N SER A 341 -9.15 7.02 9.10
CA SER A 341 -9.23 6.70 10.52
C SER A 341 -10.67 6.80 11.02
N THR A 342 -11.02 6.02 12.03
CA THR A 342 -12.27 6.14 12.79
C THR A 342 -12.05 5.71 14.24
N GLY A 343 -12.74 6.37 15.17
CA GLY A 343 -12.61 6.15 16.61
C GLY A 343 -11.31 6.70 17.20
N SER A 344 -10.82 6.03 18.24
CA SER A 344 -9.61 6.40 18.97
C SER A 344 -8.36 5.75 18.39
N ASN A 345 -7.27 6.50 18.32
CA ASN A 345 -5.93 5.96 18.06
C ASN A 345 -5.21 5.56 19.36
N GLU A 346 -4.08 4.87 19.25
CA GLU A 346 -3.35 4.34 20.40
C GLU A 346 -2.89 5.47 21.34
N LYS A 347 -2.38 6.57 20.78
CA LYS A 347 -1.98 7.77 21.55
C LYS A 347 -3.13 8.31 22.41
N ALA A 348 -4.35 8.35 21.86
CA ALA A 348 -5.53 8.82 22.58
C ALA A 348 -5.95 7.84 23.68
N LEU A 349 -5.91 6.53 23.44
CA LEU A 349 -6.24 5.52 24.46
C LEU A 349 -5.27 5.61 25.65
N LEU A 350 -3.96 5.65 25.38
CA LEU A 350 -2.92 5.78 26.39
C LEU A 350 -3.05 7.08 27.20
N LYS A 351 -3.26 8.22 26.52
CA LYS A 351 -3.49 9.53 27.17
C LYS A 351 -4.71 9.51 28.09
N ASN A 352 -5.70 8.66 27.80
CA ASN A 352 -6.91 8.53 28.60
C ASN A 352 -6.82 7.44 29.70
N GLY A 353 -5.62 6.89 29.93
CA GLY A 353 -5.33 5.97 31.02
C GLY A 353 -5.60 4.50 30.73
N LEU A 354 -5.91 4.14 29.47
CA LEU A 354 -6.01 2.74 29.06
C LEU A 354 -4.61 2.17 28.84
N VAL A 355 -4.40 0.91 29.19
CA VAL A 355 -3.11 0.22 29.11
C VAL A 355 -3.18 -0.92 28.09
N GLU A 356 -2.19 -0.96 27.19
CA GLU A 356 -2.07 -2.06 26.21
C GLU A 356 -1.86 -3.40 26.93
N GLY A 357 -2.53 -4.45 26.45
CA GLY A 357 -2.52 -5.80 27.03
C GLY A 357 -3.48 -5.98 28.21
N LYS A 358 -3.93 -4.89 28.85
CA LYS A 358 -4.90 -4.91 29.95
C LYS A 358 -6.28 -4.44 29.51
N ASP A 359 -6.36 -3.25 28.91
CA ASP A 359 -7.62 -2.62 28.53
C ASP A 359 -7.87 -2.73 27.02
N PHE A 360 -6.81 -2.74 26.21
CA PHE A 360 -6.90 -2.92 24.76
C PHE A 360 -5.73 -3.72 24.19
N LYS A 361 -5.94 -4.29 23.00
CA LYS A 361 -4.96 -4.96 22.13
C LYS A 361 -4.97 -4.28 20.75
N LYS A 362 -3.91 -4.51 19.98
CA LYS A 362 -3.78 -4.02 18.60
C LYS A 362 -3.35 -5.12 17.65
N ILE A 363 -3.78 -5.03 16.40
CA ILE A 363 -3.34 -5.91 15.30
C ILE A 363 -3.05 -5.10 14.06
N TYR A 364 -2.22 -5.67 13.19
CA TYR A 364 -1.88 -5.14 11.87
C TYR A 364 -2.18 -6.18 10.81
N VAL A 365 -2.87 -5.79 9.75
CA VAL A 365 -3.23 -6.68 8.64
C VAL A 365 -2.95 -5.97 7.33
N THR A 366 -2.09 -6.56 6.49
CA THR A 366 -1.87 -6.11 5.12
C THR A 366 -2.53 -7.09 4.15
N GLN A 367 -3.47 -6.60 3.36
CA GLN A 367 -4.26 -7.40 2.39
C GLN A 367 -4.46 -6.62 1.11
N ASN A 368 -4.80 -7.30 0.01
CA ASN A 368 -5.14 -6.62 -1.23
C ASN A 368 -6.54 -5.98 -1.19
N SER A 369 -6.72 -4.93 -1.98
CA SER A 369 -7.99 -4.28 -2.26
C SER A 369 -9.03 -5.28 -2.80
N HIS A 370 -8.60 -6.21 -3.66
CA HIS A 370 -9.41 -7.30 -4.22
C HIS A 370 -8.57 -8.54 -4.55
N ALA A 371 -9.19 -9.54 -5.19
CA ALA A 371 -8.56 -10.83 -5.44
C ALA A 371 -7.24 -10.68 -6.24
N GLY A 372 -6.14 -11.24 -5.73
CA GLY A 372 -4.81 -11.04 -6.32
C GLY A 372 -4.59 -11.66 -7.70
N TYR A 373 -5.44 -12.56 -8.17
CA TYR A 373 -5.37 -13.03 -9.55
C TYR A 373 -6.07 -12.07 -10.53
N TYR A 374 -6.82 -11.09 -10.04
CA TYR A 374 -7.47 -10.08 -10.85
C TYR A 374 -6.55 -8.85 -10.98
N PRO A 375 -6.39 -8.27 -12.19
CA PRO A 375 -5.48 -7.15 -12.40
C PRO A 375 -5.75 -5.95 -11.49
N GLY A 376 -4.69 -5.23 -11.12
CA GLY A 376 -4.78 -3.97 -10.38
C GLY A 376 -5.02 -4.12 -8.88
N ALA A 377 -4.87 -5.30 -8.29
CA ALA A 377 -4.99 -5.46 -6.84
C ALA A 377 -3.83 -4.76 -6.12
N ASN A 378 -4.16 -3.80 -5.25
CA ASN A 378 -3.21 -2.99 -4.49
C ASN A 378 -3.28 -3.34 -3.00
N PRO A 379 -2.14 -3.40 -2.28
CA PRO A 379 -2.17 -3.66 -0.84
C PRO A 379 -2.72 -2.45 -0.05
N LEU A 380 -3.39 -2.76 1.05
CA LEU A 380 -3.78 -1.82 2.10
C LEU A 380 -3.40 -2.40 3.47
N THR A 381 -3.00 -1.55 4.40
CA THR A 381 -2.64 -1.92 5.77
C THR A 381 -3.68 -1.39 6.73
N ILE A 382 -4.27 -2.27 7.53
CA ILE A 382 -5.23 -1.98 8.58
C ILE A 382 -4.54 -2.12 9.93
N LYS A 383 -4.63 -1.09 10.77
CA LYS A 383 -4.41 -1.18 12.22
C LYS A 383 -5.78 -1.16 12.91
N LEU A 384 -6.02 -2.11 13.79
CA LEU A 384 -7.27 -2.20 14.57
C LEU A 384 -6.95 -2.22 16.07
N LEU A 385 -7.66 -1.40 16.83
CA LEU A 385 -7.56 -1.27 18.29
C LEU A 385 -8.87 -1.77 18.91
N PHE A 386 -8.79 -2.74 19.82
CA PHE A 386 -9.96 -3.39 20.41
C PHE A 386 -9.72 -3.80 21.86
N SER A 387 -10.80 -3.97 22.61
CA SER A 387 -10.81 -4.40 24.01
C SER A 387 -10.26 -5.81 24.22
N THR A 388 -9.74 -6.08 25.42
CA THR A 388 -9.16 -7.38 25.79
C THR A 388 -10.17 -8.51 25.94
N ASP A 389 -11.47 -8.24 25.83
CA ASP A 389 -12.55 -9.24 25.69
C ASP A 389 -13.06 -9.36 24.23
N GLY A 390 -12.57 -8.50 23.33
CA GLY A 390 -12.99 -8.43 21.92
C GLY A 390 -14.34 -7.76 21.66
N MET A 391 -15.09 -7.38 22.69
CA MET A 391 -16.48 -6.93 22.56
C MET A 391 -16.61 -5.50 22.05
N LYS A 392 -15.60 -4.68 22.28
CA LYS A 392 -15.53 -3.27 21.86
C LYS A 392 -14.36 -3.03 20.93
N ILE A 393 -14.63 -2.40 19.77
CA ILE A 393 -13.62 -1.82 18.90
C ILE A 393 -13.41 -0.35 19.31
N TYR A 394 -12.18 0.04 19.61
CA TYR A 394 -11.83 1.41 19.98
C TYR A 394 -11.55 2.28 18.76
N GLY A 395 -10.95 1.73 17.72
CA GLY A 395 -10.67 2.47 16.49
C GLY A 395 -9.95 1.66 15.45
N ALA A 396 -9.94 2.19 14.22
CA ALA A 396 -9.24 1.60 13.10
C ALA A 396 -8.56 2.68 12.26
N GLN A 397 -7.44 2.32 11.66
CA GLN A 397 -6.65 3.16 10.76
C GLN A 397 -6.30 2.33 9.53
N ILE A 398 -6.42 2.92 8.35
CA ILE A 398 -6.17 2.22 7.10
C ILE A 398 -5.35 3.13 6.18
N VAL A 399 -4.26 2.60 5.63
CA VAL A 399 -3.46 3.26 4.60
C VAL A 399 -3.29 2.32 3.42
N GLY A 400 -3.59 2.78 2.21
CA GLY A 400 -3.47 2.00 0.98
C GLY A 400 -3.93 2.79 -0.24
N MET A 401 -3.69 2.26 -1.44
CA MET A 401 -4.01 2.98 -2.67
C MET A 401 -5.49 2.93 -3.06
N GLU A 402 -6.19 1.86 -2.68
CA GLU A 402 -7.51 1.56 -3.23
C GLU A 402 -8.43 0.95 -2.18
N SER A 403 -9.73 1.28 -2.28
CA SER A 403 -10.81 0.71 -1.45
C SER A 403 -10.62 0.91 0.06
N VAL A 404 -9.85 1.92 0.47
CA VAL A 404 -9.62 2.29 1.88
C VAL A 404 -10.90 2.81 2.52
N ASP A 405 -11.61 3.67 1.79
CA ASP A 405 -12.96 4.19 2.09
C ASP A 405 -13.96 3.08 2.42
N LYS A 406 -14.06 2.05 1.55
CA LYS A 406 -14.98 0.92 1.75
C LYS A 406 -14.73 0.19 3.07
N ARG A 407 -13.44 -0.01 3.44
CA ARG A 407 -13.07 -0.77 4.64
C ARG A 407 -13.28 0.06 5.89
N ILE A 408 -12.90 1.35 5.87
CA ILE A 408 -13.09 2.21 7.03
C ILE A 408 -14.59 2.43 7.31
N ASP A 409 -15.42 2.56 6.26
CA ASP A 409 -16.87 2.73 6.41
C ASP A 409 -17.53 1.47 6.99
N THR A 410 -17.08 0.29 6.56
CA THR A 410 -17.55 -0.99 7.12
C THR A 410 -17.23 -1.11 8.61
N ILE A 411 -15.99 -0.77 9.00
CA ILE A 411 -15.57 -0.81 10.41
C ILE A 411 -16.29 0.28 11.23
N ALA A 412 -16.38 1.51 10.71
CA ALA A 412 -17.09 2.61 11.37
C ALA A 412 -18.58 2.29 11.56
N THR A 413 -19.22 1.64 10.59
CA THR A 413 -20.61 1.17 10.70
C THR A 413 -20.75 0.13 11.80
N THR A 414 -19.85 -0.87 11.81
CA THR A 414 -19.83 -1.90 12.86
C THR A 414 -19.66 -1.27 14.25
N MET A 415 -18.71 -0.35 14.40
CA MET A 415 -18.50 0.41 15.64
C MET A 415 -19.74 1.21 16.05
N LYS A 416 -20.40 1.88 15.11
CA LYS A 416 -21.59 2.70 15.41
C LYS A 416 -22.76 1.86 15.91
N LEU A 417 -22.85 0.61 15.48
CA LEU A 417 -23.84 -0.38 15.91
C LEU A 417 -23.39 -1.15 17.17
N ASN A 418 -22.30 -0.73 17.82
CA ASN A 418 -21.67 -1.40 18.96
C ASN A 418 -21.24 -2.85 18.68
N GLY A 419 -20.89 -3.15 17.42
CA GLY A 419 -20.34 -4.43 17.01
C GLY A 419 -18.90 -4.64 17.50
N SER A 420 -18.55 -5.92 17.61
CA SER A 420 -17.31 -6.46 18.15
C SER A 420 -16.35 -6.93 17.03
N ILE A 421 -15.16 -7.41 17.41
CA ILE A 421 -14.26 -8.07 16.44
C ILE A 421 -14.86 -9.36 15.88
N PHE A 422 -15.77 -10.00 16.61
CA PHE A 422 -16.44 -11.23 16.20
C PHE A 422 -17.50 -10.94 15.12
N ASP A 423 -18.10 -9.76 15.16
CA ASP A 423 -19.00 -9.30 14.10
C ASP A 423 -18.21 -9.04 12.81
N LEU A 424 -17.05 -8.35 12.89
CA LEU A 424 -16.17 -8.15 11.72
C LEU A 424 -15.79 -9.47 11.04
N LYS A 425 -15.56 -10.51 11.84
CA LYS A 425 -15.29 -11.87 11.37
C LYS A 425 -16.49 -12.48 10.63
N ALA A 426 -17.70 -12.24 11.12
CA ALA A 426 -18.94 -12.83 10.61
C ALA A 426 -19.59 -12.07 9.44
N LEU A 427 -19.15 -10.83 9.16
CA LEU A 427 -19.71 -10.01 8.08
C LEU A 427 -19.64 -10.72 6.72
N GLU A 428 -20.81 -10.87 6.08
CA GLU A 428 -20.94 -11.30 4.69
C GLU A 428 -20.89 -10.06 3.77
N LEU A 429 -19.72 -9.84 3.15
CA LEU A 429 -19.47 -8.68 2.29
C LEU A 429 -19.49 -9.07 0.81
N SER A 430 -19.86 -8.12 -0.05
CA SER A 430 -19.92 -8.33 -1.50
C SER A 430 -18.58 -8.79 -2.07
N TYR A 431 -18.58 -9.98 -2.69
CA TYR A 431 -17.41 -10.55 -3.32
C TYR A 431 -17.65 -10.83 -4.81
N ALA A 432 -16.81 -10.19 -5.63
CA ALA A 432 -16.40 -10.67 -6.93
C ALA A 432 -14.93 -10.25 -7.14
N PRO A 433 -14.17 -10.91 -8.04
CA PRO A 433 -12.73 -10.66 -8.21
C PRO A 433 -12.31 -9.19 -8.37
N PRO A 434 -13.06 -8.31 -9.06
CA PRO A 434 -12.70 -6.90 -9.20
C PRO A 434 -12.89 -6.04 -7.94
N PHE A 435 -13.63 -6.52 -6.94
CA PHE A 435 -14.09 -5.67 -5.83
C PHE A 435 -13.58 -6.12 -4.47
N SER A 436 -13.40 -7.42 -4.26
CA SER A 436 -12.90 -7.95 -2.99
C SER A 436 -12.23 -9.32 -3.17
N SER A 437 -11.92 -9.96 -2.04
CA SER A 437 -11.50 -11.35 -1.94
C SER A 437 -12.58 -12.17 -1.22
N ALA A 438 -12.51 -13.50 -1.32
CA ALA A 438 -13.47 -14.39 -0.64
C ALA A 438 -13.53 -14.16 0.88
N LYS A 439 -12.44 -13.65 1.46
CA LYS A 439 -12.40 -13.06 2.80
C LYS A 439 -11.94 -11.61 2.62
N ASP A 440 -12.81 -10.65 2.93
CA ASP A 440 -12.46 -9.24 2.82
C ASP A 440 -11.35 -8.88 3.83
N PRO A 441 -10.52 -7.87 3.57
CA PRO A 441 -9.61 -7.31 4.56
C PRO A 441 -10.24 -7.04 5.94
N VAL A 442 -11.53 -6.65 6.01
CA VAL A 442 -12.26 -6.51 7.30
C VAL A 442 -12.43 -7.85 8.00
N ASN A 443 -12.82 -8.91 7.28
CA ASN A 443 -12.91 -10.25 7.87
C ASN A 443 -11.54 -10.72 8.36
N MET A 444 -10.48 -10.45 7.57
CA MET A 444 -9.10 -10.77 7.94
C MET A 444 -8.64 -10.03 9.20
N ALA A 445 -9.06 -8.78 9.39
CA ALA A 445 -8.84 -8.05 10.64
C ALA A 445 -9.56 -8.72 11.83
N GLY A 446 -10.81 -9.16 11.64
CA GLY A 446 -11.56 -9.94 12.65
C GLY A 446 -10.89 -11.26 13.03
N PHE A 447 -10.48 -12.07 12.04
CA PHE A 447 -9.74 -13.33 12.28
C PHE A 447 -8.41 -13.10 13.01
N THR A 448 -7.68 -12.06 12.61
CA THR A 448 -6.38 -11.75 13.23
C THR A 448 -6.55 -11.24 14.66
N ALA A 449 -7.56 -10.40 14.91
CA ALA A 449 -7.90 -9.93 16.24
C ALA A 449 -8.30 -11.08 17.17
N GLU A 450 -9.10 -12.03 16.69
CA GLU A 450 -9.45 -13.25 17.44
C GLU A 450 -8.22 -14.09 17.79
N ASN A 451 -7.32 -14.31 16.82
CA ASN A 451 -6.08 -15.05 17.05
C ASN A 451 -5.19 -14.40 18.12
N THR A 452 -5.13 -13.06 18.17
CA THR A 452 -4.39 -12.32 19.20
C THR A 452 -5.12 -12.28 20.55
N LEU A 453 -6.45 -12.33 20.53
CA LEU A 453 -7.27 -12.42 21.74
C LEU A 453 -7.11 -13.79 22.42
N THR A 454 -7.13 -14.87 21.65
CA THR A 454 -6.96 -16.25 22.14
C THR A 454 -5.49 -16.64 22.34
N ASN A 455 -4.57 -15.66 22.29
CA ASN A 455 -3.12 -15.84 22.45
C ASN A 455 -2.52 -16.92 21.52
N LEU A 456 -3.06 -17.08 20.30
CA LEU A 456 -2.46 -17.95 19.28
C LEU A 456 -1.19 -17.32 18.70
N VAL A 457 -1.17 -15.99 18.60
CA VAL A 457 -0.03 -15.18 18.16
C VAL A 457 -0.10 -13.80 18.79
N GLU A 458 1.05 -13.15 18.94
CA GLU A 458 1.17 -11.77 19.39
C GLU A 458 2.00 -10.96 18.39
N PHE A 459 1.75 -9.66 18.29
CA PHE A 459 2.58 -8.76 17.48
C PHE A 459 3.74 -8.22 18.33
N SER A 460 4.90 -8.03 17.70
CA SER A 460 5.99 -7.26 18.29
C SER A 460 5.73 -5.75 18.12
N ALA A 461 6.54 -4.93 18.79
CA ALA A 461 6.69 -3.54 18.40
C ALA A 461 7.23 -3.45 16.97
N TRP A 462 6.88 -2.39 16.24
CA TRP A 462 7.40 -2.14 14.88
C TRP A 462 8.87 -1.70 14.91
N ASP A 463 9.33 -1.10 16.00
CA ASP A 463 10.71 -0.68 16.27
C ASP A 463 11.44 -1.68 17.19
N ILE A 464 11.24 -2.97 16.92
CA ILE A 464 11.77 -4.07 17.75
C ILE A 464 13.28 -3.99 17.99
N GLU A 465 14.04 -3.44 17.04
CA GLU A 465 15.48 -3.20 17.14
C GLU A 465 15.86 -2.30 18.34
N LYS A 466 14.96 -1.38 18.73
CA LYS A 466 15.16 -0.47 19.87
C LYS A 466 14.62 -1.06 21.16
N THR A 467 13.50 -1.80 21.07
CA THR A 467 12.78 -2.29 22.26
C THR A 467 13.32 -3.64 22.75
N ASN A 468 13.85 -4.48 21.86
CA ASN A 468 14.52 -5.73 22.20
C ASN A 468 15.60 -6.10 21.14
N PRO A 469 16.83 -5.56 21.26
CA PRO A 469 17.91 -5.83 20.31
C PRO A 469 18.41 -7.28 20.32
N ASP A 470 18.12 -8.05 21.37
CA ASP A 470 18.49 -9.47 21.48
C ASP A 470 17.48 -10.42 20.79
N ALA A 471 16.37 -9.88 20.29
CA ALA A 471 15.35 -10.65 19.60
C ALA A 471 15.87 -11.19 18.25
N VAL A 472 15.54 -12.44 17.94
CA VAL A 472 15.91 -13.07 16.66
C VAL A 472 14.86 -12.72 15.62
N LEU A 473 15.23 -11.90 14.63
CA LEU A 473 14.39 -11.65 13.46
C LEU A 473 14.48 -12.85 12.51
N LEU A 474 13.39 -13.61 12.38
CA LEU A 474 13.31 -14.78 11.51
C LEU A 474 12.58 -14.42 10.19
N ASP A 475 13.36 -14.34 9.11
CA ASP A 475 12.86 -14.13 7.76
C ASP A 475 12.44 -15.46 7.14
N VAL A 476 11.13 -15.63 6.90
CA VAL A 476 10.60 -16.86 6.28
C VAL A 476 10.32 -16.74 4.79
N ARG A 477 10.86 -15.70 4.14
CA ARG A 477 10.81 -15.49 2.69
C ARG A 477 11.77 -16.39 1.94
N GLU A 478 11.52 -16.52 0.64
CA GLU A 478 12.41 -17.24 -0.27
C GLU A 478 13.67 -16.42 -0.57
N PRO A 479 14.83 -17.05 -0.85
CA PRO A 479 16.09 -16.34 -1.11
C PRO A 479 16.01 -15.28 -2.22
N ALA A 480 15.15 -15.47 -3.22
CA ALA A 480 14.93 -14.50 -4.29
C ALA A 480 14.36 -13.16 -3.77
N GLU A 481 13.56 -13.18 -2.71
CA GLU A 481 13.01 -11.96 -2.08
C GLU A 481 14.07 -11.19 -1.32
N LEU A 482 15.02 -11.88 -0.71
CA LEU A 482 16.14 -11.28 0.00
C LEU A 482 17.06 -10.50 -0.94
N MET A 483 17.13 -10.90 -2.22
CA MET A 483 17.87 -10.14 -3.24
C MET A 483 17.27 -8.75 -3.50
N ALA A 484 15.96 -8.55 -3.29
CA ALA A 484 15.36 -7.23 -3.36
C ALA A 484 15.60 -6.44 -2.07
N PHE A 485 15.33 -7.05 -0.92
CA PHE A 485 15.52 -6.38 0.35
C PHE A 485 15.67 -7.40 1.48
N GLU A 486 16.64 -7.16 2.35
CA GLU A 486 16.95 -7.97 3.52
C GLU A 486 17.04 -7.05 4.73
N ILE A 487 16.47 -7.48 5.85
CA ILE A 487 16.66 -6.80 7.13
C ILE A 487 17.99 -7.26 7.70
N GLU A 488 18.85 -6.31 8.05
CA GLU A 488 20.17 -6.59 8.61
C GLU A 488 20.05 -7.46 9.87
N ASN A 489 20.98 -8.42 10.05
CA ASN A 489 21.01 -9.35 11.18
C ASN A 489 19.78 -10.29 11.31
N SER A 490 18.98 -10.44 10.24
CA SER A 490 17.91 -11.45 10.22
C SER A 490 18.44 -12.85 9.87
N VAL A 491 17.80 -13.87 10.44
CA VAL A 491 18.05 -15.28 10.13
C VAL A 491 17.06 -15.71 9.05
N ASN A 492 17.52 -16.20 7.91
CA ASN A 492 16.64 -16.67 6.84
C ASN A 492 16.43 -18.19 6.86
N ILE A 493 15.17 -18.60 7.07
CA ILE A 493 14.72 -19.97 6.92
C ILE A 493 13.39 -19.95 6.17
N PRO A 494 13.37 -20.22 4.85
CA PRO A 494 12.15 -20.19 4.06
C PRO A 494 11.05 -21.06 4.69
N LEU A 495 9.80 -20.59 4.63
CA LEU A 495 8.67 -21.24 5.33
C LEU A 495 8.58 -22.75 5.03
N GLY A 496 8.80 -23.16 3.77
CA GLY A 496 8.76 -24.57 3.37
C GLY A 496 9.88 -25.44 3.96
N GLN A 497 10.97 -24.84 4.43
CA GLN A 497 12.11 -25.52 5.04
C GLN A 497 12.09 -25.47 6.57
N LEU A 498 11.26 -24.59 7.16
CA LEU A 498 11.29 -24.26 8.58
C LEU A 498 11.17 -25.49 9.50
N ILE A 499 10.26 -26.42 9.19
CA ILE A 499 10.03 -27.62 10.00
C ILE A 499 11.30 -28.49 10.11
N ASN A 500 12.08 -28.60 9.03
CA ASN A 500 13.29 -29.42 8.99
C ASN A 500 14.52 -28.72 9.58
N ARG A 501 14.42 -27.41 9.81
CA ARG A 501 15.52 -26.53 10.25
C ARG A 501 15.28 -25.89 11.62
N LEU A 502 14.32 -26.42 12.40
CA LEU A 502 13.98 -25.91 13.73
C LEU A 502 15.17 -25.92 14.71
N SER A 503 16.11 -26.85 14.55
CA SER A 503 17.30 -26.97 15.40
C SER A 503 18.29 -25.82 15.26
N GLU A 504 18.18 -25.02 14.20
CA GLU A 504 19.01 -23.82 13.99
C GLU A 504 18.57 -22.64 14.88
N LEU A 505 17.39 -22.75 15.49
CA LEU A 505 16.79 -21.69 16.31
C LEU A 505 16.84 -22.06 17.80
N ASP A 506 17.21 -21.08 18.62
CA ASP A 506 17.19 -21.20 20.08
C ASP A 506 15.76 -21.03 20.62
N LYS A 507 15.27 -22.04 21.35
CA LYS A 507 13.91 -22.06 21.91
C LYS A 507 13.68 -21.07 23.05
N GLU A 508 14.74 -20.60 23.70
CA GLU A 508 14.65 -19.70 24.86
C GLU A 508 14.70 -18.21 24.45
N LYS A 509 15.19 -17.93 23.24
CA LYS A 509 15.19 -16.58 22.66
C LYS A 509 13.80 -16.16 22.17
N GLU A 510 13.57 -14.86 22.17
CA GLU A 510 12.38 -14.29 21.54
C GLU A 510 12.59 -14.27 20.03
N ILE A 511 11.69 -14.93 19.29
CA ILE A 511 11.73 -15.03 17.83
C ILE A 511 10.62 -14.19 17.23
N ILE A 512 11.00 -13.26 16.36
CA ILE A 512 10.08 -12.39 15.65
C ILE A 512 10.02 -12.83 14.21
N THR A 513 8.95 -13.52 13.84
CA THR A 513 8.78 -14.01 12.48
C THR A 513 8.26 -12.89 11.59
N PHE A 514 8.83 -12.79 10.39
CA PHE A 514 8.35 -11.85 9.37
C PHE A 514 8.46 -12.48 7.99
N CYS A 515 7.61 -11.98 7.09
CA CYS A 515 7.72 -12.23 5.66
C CYS A 515 7.49 -10.91 4.93
N ALA A 516 7.14 -10.93 3.65
CA ALA A 516 6.91 -9.70 2.92
C ALA A 516 5.76 -8.82 3.45
N ILE A 517 4.61 -9.45 3.77
CA ILE A 517 3.36 -8.76 4.17
C ILE A 517 2.69 -9.33 5.45
N GLY A 518 3.37 -10.23 6.18
CA GLY A 518 2.86 -10.83 7.42
C GLY A 518 2.04 -12.14 7.32
N VAL A 519 1.60 -12.57 6.12
CA VAL A 519 0.77 -13.79 5.99
C VAL A 519 1.56 -15.08 6.26
N ARG A 520 2.76 -15.23 5.65
CA ARG A 520 3.61 -16.41 5.84
C ARG A 520 4.24 -16.46 7.23
N SER A 521 4.49 -15.29 7.83
CA SER A 521 5.02 -15.23 9.19
C SER A 521 4.05 -15.75 10.24
N TYR A 522 2.73 -15.54 10.07
CA TYR A 522 1.73 -16.18 10.92
C TYR A 522 1.89 -17.71 10.93
N ASN A 523 2.02 -18.34 9.76
CA ASN A 523 2.20 -19.79 9.66
C ASN A 523 3.51 -20.24 10.32
N ALA A 524 4.60 -19.50 10.12
CA ALA A 524 5.88 -19.76 10.77
C ALA A 524 5.77 -19.69 12.30
N ALA A 525 5.13 -18.65 12.82
CA ALA A 525 4.93 -18.49 14.26
C ALA A 525 4.13 -19.66 14.85
N ARG A 526 3.07 -20.10 14.16
CA ARG A 526 2.29 -21.28 14.59
C ARG A 526 3.11 -22.56 14.59
N ILE A 527 3.93 -22.78 13.57
CA ILE A 527 4.87 -23.93 13.52
C ILE A 527 5.82 -23.90 14.72
N LEU A 528 6.44 -22.75 15.01
CA LEU A 528 7.37 -22.60 16.13
C LEU A 528 6.68 -22.83 17.48
N ILE A 529 5.53 -22.18 17.73
CA ILE A 529 4.78 -22.32 18.99
C ILE A 529 4.39 -23.79 19.23
N GLN A 530 3.92 -24.49 18.20
CA GLN A 530 3.55 -25.90 18.29
C GLN A 530 4.75 -26.84 18.51
N ASN A 531 5.98 -26.40 18.18
CA ASN A 531 7.22 -27.14 18.41
C ASN A 531 7.97 -26.70 19.70
N GLY A 532 7.28 -26.01 20.60
CA GLY A 532 7.75 -25.70 21.96
C GLY A 532 8.55 -24.41 22.09
N PHE A 533 8.54 -23.53 21.08
CA PHE A 533 9.10 -22.18 21.21
C PHE A 533 8.13 -21.31 22.00
N LYS A 534 8.58 -20.74 23.13
CA LYS A 534 7.69 -20.04 24.09
C LYS A 534 7.51 -18.56 23.80
N LYS A 535 8.47 -17.92 23.15
CA LYS A 535 8.50 -16.47 22.92
C LYS A 535 8.52 -16.20 21.41
N VAL A 536 7.36 -16.28 20.76
CA VAL A 536 7.25 -16.09 19.31
C VAL A 536 6.24 -15.00 19.01
N LYS A 537 6.66 -13.98 18.25
CA LYS A 537 5.83 -12.85 17.85
C LYS A 537 5.87 -12.63 16.33
N LEU A 538 4.92 -11.84 15.84
CA LEU A 538 4.83 -11.42 14.45
C LEU A 538 5.34 -9.99 14.31
N TYR A 539 6.23 -9.76 13.35
CA TYR A 539 6.55 -8.38 12.97
C TYR A 539 5.36 -7.73 12.26
N PRO A 540 4.92 -6.51 12.64
CA PRO A 540 3.82 -5.80 11.99
C PRO A 540 4.05 -5.61 10.48
N GLY A 541 3.10 -6.04 9.65
CA GLY A 541 3.07 -5.73 8.20
C GLY A 541 4.23 -6.27 7.34
N GLY A 542 5.21 -6.99 7.91
CA GLY A 542 6.32 -7.59 7.18
C GLY A 542 7.40 -6.59 6.69
N THR A 543 8.24 -7.02 5.75
CA THR A 543 9.39 -6.22 5.28
C THR A 543 9.01 -4.91 4.61
N ARG A 544 7.84 -4.84 3.97
CA ARG A 544 7.39 -3.58 3.36
C ARG A 544 7.09 -2.53 4.42
N PHE A 545 6.40 -2.95 5.47
CA PHE A 545 6.14 -2.07 6.61
C PHE A 545 7.43 -1.67 7.32
N TYR A 546 8.40 -2.60 7.43
CA TYR A 546 9.75 -2.29 7.92
C TYR A 546 10.43 -1.22 7.06
N GLN A 547 10.41 -1.37 5.72
CA GLN A 547 11.01 -0.42 4.79
C GLN A 547 10.40 0.99 4.94
N SER A 548 9.08 1.08 5.10
CA SER A 548 8.39 2.36 5.31
C SER A 548 8.69 2.94 6.69
N THR A 549 8.71 2.15 7.75
CA THR A 549 9.00 2.63 9.12
C THR A 549 10.48 2.98 9.35
N HIS A 550 11.36 2.60 8.41
CA HIS A 550 12.80 2.87 8.44
C HIS A 550 13.27 3.62 7.19
N TYR A 551 12.36 4.31 6.48
CA TYR A 551 12.66 4.88 5.17
C TYR A 551 13.79 5.93 5.23
N ASP A 552 13.89 6.71 6.31
CA ASP A 552 14.98 7.68 6.52
C ASP A 552 16.35 7.02 6.64
N LYS A 553 16.44 5.83 7.26
CA LYS A 553 17.71 5.07 7.35
C LYS A 553 18.09 4.48 5.98
N LEU A 554 17.09 4.02 5.22
CA LEU A 554 17.28 3.31 3.96
C LEU A 554 17.53 4.25 2.78
N ASN A 555 16.99 5.47 2.84
CA ASN A 555 17.18 6.54 1.87
C ASN A 555 17.51 7.83 2.63
N PRO A 556 18.73 7.97 3.19
CA PRO A 556 19.11 9.18 3.88
C PRO A 556 18.99 10.35 2.92
N SER A 557 18.13 11.32 3.24
CA SER A 557 18.14 12.61 2.56
C SER A 557 19.57 13.15 2.64
N PRO A 558 20.16 13.66 1.54
CA PRO A 558 21.51 14.22 1.61
C PRO A 558 21.50 15.31 2.68
N LYS A 559 22.33 15.15 3.72
CA LYS A 559 22.61 16.25 4.66
C LYS A 559 23.11 17.42 3.82
N LEU A 560 22.36 18.52 3.83
CA LEU A 560 22.72 19.75 3.14
C LEU A 560 24.03 20.26 3.77
N GLU A 561 25.16 20.00 3.13
CA GLU A 561 26.30 20.91 3.27
C GLU A 561 25.93 22.24 2.57
N PRO A 562 26.39 23.39 3.08
CA PRO A 562 26.06 24.68 2.48
C PRO A 562 26.63 24.71 1.06
N LEU A 563 25.75 24.63 0.06
CA LEU A 563 26.13 24.82 -1.33
C LEU A 563 26.45 26.30 -1.52
N SER A 564 27.74 26.56 -1.76
CA SER A 564 28.24 27.84 -2.25
C SER A 564 27.56 28.19 -3.57
N ASP A 565 27.15 29.46 -3.68
CA ASP A 565 26.62 30.09 -4.89
C ASP A 565 27.46 29.73 -6.12
N ASN A 566 26.90 28.91 -7.01
CA ASN A 566 26.99 29.05 -8.46
C ASN A 566 26.15 27.97 -9.16
N GLY A 567 24.96 28.40 -9.61
CA GLY A 567 24.49 28.20 -10.98
C GLY A 567 24.26 26.78 -11.52
N ASN A 568 22.98 26.49 -11.77
CA ASN A 568 22.45 25.54 -12.75
C ASN A 568 22.71 24.04 -12.52
N ILE A 569 21.75 23.40 -11.86
CA ILE A 569 21.44 21.99 -12.11
C ILE A 569 20.08 21.94 -12.83
N ASN A 570 20.13 21.73 -14.15
CA ASN A 570 18.97 21.44 -14.98
C ASN A 570 18.39 20.08 -14.56
N PHE A 571 17.34 20.07 -13.75
CA PHE A 571 16.42 18.95 -13.70
C PHE A 571 15.49 19.05 -14.91
N GLN A 572 15.93 18.52 -16.05
CA GLN A 572 14.99 18.19 -17.12
C GLN A 572 14.22 16.94 -16.69
N GLU A 573 12.94 17.11 -16.38
CA GLU A 573 11.95 16.05 -16.51
C GLU A 573 11.97 15.57 -17.96
N LYS A 574 12.69 14.48 -18.22
CA LYS A 574 12.58 13.80 -19.50
C LYS A 574 11.33 12.94 -19.46
N THR A 575 10.21 13.50 -19.91
CA THR A 575 9.09 12.74 -20.45
C THR A 575 9.62 12.00 -21.68
N PHE A 576 10.06 10.75 -21.51
CA PHE A 576 10.54 9.95 -22.62
C PHE A 576 9.37 9.26 -23.31
N ASN A 577 9.07 9.74 -24.51
CA ASN A 577 8.26 9.03 -25.49
C ASN A 577 8.87 7.65 -25.76
N VAL A 578 8.14 6.57 -25.44
CA VAL A 578 8.47 5.19 -25.81
C VAL A 578 8.19 4.99 -27.31
N LYS A 579 8.89 5.71 -28.18
CA LYS A 579 8.99 5.45 -29.62
C LYS A 579 10.31 6.04 -30.11
N ASN A 580 11.38 5.24 -30.00
CA ASN A 580 12.58 5.23 -30.87
C ASN A 580 13.79 4.67 -30.09
N HIS A 581 13.82 3.35 -29.92
CA HIS A 581 15.08 2.60 -29.80
C HIS A 581 15.08 1.54 -30.90
N SER A 582 15.28 2.00 -32.14
CA SER A 582 15.73 1.15 -33.24
C SER A 582 17.14 1.60 -33.58
N ASN A 583 18.13 0.89 -33.03
CA ASN A 583 19.47 0.70 -33.58
C ASN A 583 20.27 -0.21 -32.63
N ASN A 584 19.87 -1.47 -32.58
CA ASN A 584 20.72 -2.65 -32.41
C ASN A 584 19.81 -3.86 -32.69
N GLU A 585 19.90 -4.38 -33.90
CA GLU A 585 19.23 -5.60 -34.34
C GLU A 585 19.89 -6.79 -33.64
N ASP A 586 19.31 -7.26 -32.53
CA ASP A 586 19.27 -8.69 -32.13
C ASP A 586 18.62 -8.95 -30.75
N ASN A 587 18.32 -7.93 -29.94
CA ASN A 587 17.78 -8.16 -28.59
C ASN A 587 16.25 -8.30 -28.60
N ARG A 588 15.74 -9.42 -28.08
CA ARG A 588 14.29 -9.71 -28.02
C ARG A 588 13.65 -9.01 -26.82
N THR A 589 12.58 -8.24 -27.05
CA THR A 589 11.75 -7.70 -25.97
C THR A 589 10.68 -8.71 -25.55
N ILE A 590 10.70 -9.08 -24.27
CA ILE A 590 9.78 -10.03 -23.64
C ILE A 590 8.91 -9.28 -22.64
N LYS A 591 7.60 -9.47 -22.68
CA LYS A 591 6.65 -8.83 -21.75
C LYS A 591 6.23 -9.81 -20.66
N LEU A 592 6.26 -9.36 -19.41
CA LEU A 592 5.86 -10.09 -18.23
C LEU A 592 4.80 -9.29 -17.46
N ASN A 593 3.59 -9.86 -17.35
CA ASN A 593 2.50 -9.24 -16.61
C ASN A 593 2.35 -9.90 -15.23
N CYS A 594 2.76 -9.17 -14.19
CA CYS A 594 2.67 -9.55 -12.78
C CYS A 594 1.56 -8.78 -12.03
N MET A 595 0.62 -8.17 -12.75
CA MET A 595 -0.46 -7.39 -12.14
C MET A 595 -1.33 -8.26 -11.22
N GLY A 596 -1.72 -7.70 -10.08
CA GLY A 596 -2.57 -8.36 -9.07
C GLY A 596 -1.79 -9.24 -8.08
N MET A 597 -0.63 -9.76 -8.47
CA MET A 597 0.15 -10.64 -7.60
C MET A 597 0.60 -9.91 -6.33
N GLN A 598 0.38 -10.55 -5.18
CA GLN A 598 0.90 -10.08 -3.89
C GLN A 598 2.40 -10.31 -3.79
N CYS A 599 3.08 -9.57 -2.91
CA CYS A 599 4.45 -9.92 -2.54
C CYS A 599 4.52 -11.37 -2.06
N PRO A 600 5.35 -12.23 -2.67
CA PRO A 600 6.49 -11.91 -3.54
C PRO A 600 6.32 -12.23 -5.04
N GLY A 601 5.10 -12.53 -5.48
CA GLY A 601 4.80 -13.03 -6.82
C GLY A 601 5.49 -12.28 -7.97
N PRO A 602 5.43 -10.94 -8.06
CA PRO A 602 6.05 -10.22 -9.16
C PRO A 602 7.56 -10.44 -9.27
N LEU A 603 8.29 -10.37 -8.15
CA LEU A 603 9.73 -10.53 -8.13
C LEU A 603 10.14 -11.98 -8.41
N MET A 604 9.39 -12.95 -7.91
CA MET A 604 9.63 -14.37 -8.22
C MET A 604 9.45 -14.66 -9.72
N GLN A 605 8.39 -14.12 -10.34
CA GLN A 605 8.17 -14.25 -11.78
C GLN A 605 9.28 -13.58 -12.59
N VAL A 606 9.79 -12.42 -12.15
CA VAL A 606 10.96 -11.79 -12.77
C VAL A 606 12.19 -12.70 -12.65
N PHE A 607 12.46 -13.23 -11.46
CA PHE A 607 13.62 -14.10 -11.22
C PHE A 607 13.55 -15.36 -12.09
N GLU A 608 12.42 -16.07 -12.09
CA GLU A 608 12.16 -17.23 -12.94
C GLU A 608 12.34 -16.88 -14.42
N LYS A 609 11.74 -15.77 -14.86
CA LYS A 609 11.78 -15.38 -16.26
C LYS A 609 13.19 -14.96 -16.68
N MET A 610 13.90 -14.17 -15.88
CA MET A 610 15.25 -13.70 -16.18
C MET A 610 16.25 -14.87 -16.27
N ASN A 611 16.03 -15.95 -15.52
CA ASN A 611 16.83 -17.17 -15.66
C ASN A 611 16.64 -17.86 -17.02
N THR A 612 15.50 -17.66 -17.69
CA THR A 612 15.18 -18.23 -19.02
C THR A 612 15.45 -17.32 -20.21
N VAL A 613 15.75 -16.04 -19.96
CA VAL A 613 15.98 -15.00 -20.98
C VAL A 613 17.46 -15.03 -21.43
N ASN A 614 17.79 -14.71 -22.68
CA ASN A 614 19.19 -14.71 -23.14
C ASN A 614 19.94 -13.45 -22.70
N GLU A 615 21.27 -13.48 -22.68
CA GLU A 615 22.08 -12.28 -22.40
C GLU A 615 21.79 -11.18 -23.44
N GLY A 616 21.63 -9.93 -23.00
CA GLY A 616 21.27 -8.81 -23.86
C GLY A 616 19.77 -8.62 -24.13
N ASP A 617 18.92 -9.64 -23.93
CA ASP A 617 17.47 -9.52 -24.09
C ASP A 617 16.84 -8.56 -23.07
N ILE A 618 15.69 -7.98 -23.45
CA ILE A 618 14.96 -6.98 -22.67
C ILE A 618 13.69 -7.60 -22.08
N LEU A 619 13.48 -7.44 -20.78
CA LEU A 619 12.28 -7.86 -20.07
C LEU A 619 11.49 -6.63 -19.60
N GLU A 620 10.32 -6.39 -20.20
CA GLU A 620 9.33 -5.39 -19.77
C GLU A 620 8.36 -6.01 -18.75
N ILE A 621 8.24 -5.42 -17.58
CA ILE A 621 7.49 -5.99 -16.44
C ILE A 621 6.42 -4.99 -16.00
N GLN A 622 5.22 -5.49 -15.71
CA GLN A 622 4.13 -4.71 -15.12
C GLN A 622 3.70 -5.33 -13.79
N ALA A 623 3.60 -4.52 -12.72
CA ALA A 623 3.15 -4.93 -11.40
C ALA A 623 2.17 -3.91 -10.80
N SER A 624 1.31 -4.36 -9.87
CA SER A 624 0.39 -3.48 -9.12
C SER A 624 0.93 -3.11 -7.73
N ASP A 625 2.17 -3.47 -7.44
CA ASP A 625 2.75 -3.25 -6.12
C ASP A 625 3.63 -1.99 -6.07
N PRO A 626 3.37 -1.04 -5.16
CA PRO A 626 4.22 0.13 -4.94
C PRO A 626 5.67 -0.18 -4.59
N GLY A 627 5.89 -1.27 -3.85
CA GLY A 627 7.25 -1.71 -3.49
C GLY A 627 8.07 -2.20 -4.68
N PHE A 628 7.42 -2.57 -5.79
CA PHE A 628 8.06 -3.27 -6.90
C PHE A 628 9.19 -2.47 -7.55
N VAL A 629 9.04 -1.17 -7.75
CA VAL A 629 10.08 -0.32 -8.37
C VAL A 629 11.35 -0.26 -7.51
N LYS A 630 11.19 -0.25 -6.18
CA LYS A 630 12.31 -0.28 -5.24
C LYS A 630 12.96 -1.66 -5.24
N ASP A 631 12.15 -2.70 -5.13
CA ASP A 631 12.58 -4.09 -5.09
C ASP A 631 13.32 -4.50 -6.37
N ILE A 632 12.81 -4.12 -7.54
CA ILE A 632 13.41 -4.47 -8.84
C ILE A 632 14.75 -3.78 -9.08
N LYS A 633 14.89 -2.53 -8.60
CA LYS A 633 16.14 -1.77 -8.68
C LYS A 633 17.21 -2.36 -7.77
N ALA A 634 16.83 -2.74 -6.55
CA ALA A 634 17.75 -3.41 -5.64
C ALA A 634 18.15 -4.80 -6.18
N TRP A 635 17.17 -5.56 -6.67
CA TRP A 635 17.38 -6.88 -7.28
C TRP A 635 18.31 -6.82 -8.50
N SER A 636 18.12 -5.85 -9.41
CA SER A 636 18.97 -5.70 -10.60
C SER A 636 20.42 -5.42 -10.21
N ASN A 637 20.63 -4.56 -9.22
CA ASN A 637 21.97 -4.24 -8.70
C ASN A 637 22.67 -5.45 -8.08
N ARG A 638 21.94 -6.30 -7.34
CA ARG A 638 22.52 -7.50 -6.71
C ARG A 638 22.74 -8.66 -7.67
N THR A 639 21.95 -8.74 -8.74
CA THR A 639 22.02 -9.84 -9.73
C THR A 639 22.90 -9.52 -10.95
N GLY A 640 23.40 -8.28 -11.07
CA GLY A 640 24.22 -7.85 -12.22
C GLY A 640 23.44 -7.60 -13.50
N ASN A 641 22.10 -7.53 -13.42
CA ASN A 641 21.24 -7.18 -14.55
C ASN A 641 21.10 -5.66 -14.66
N THR A 642 21.02 -5.14 -15.89
CA THR A 642 20.91 -3.70 -16.13
C THR A 642 19.45 -3.26 -16.03
N LEU A 643 19.13 -2.35 -15.11
CA LEU A 643 17.84 -1.66 -15.10
C LEU A 643 17.86 -0.51 -16.11
N ILE A 644 17.13 -0.67 -17.22
CA ILE A 644 17.00 0.36 -18.25
C ILE A 644 16.09 1.47 -17.75
N SER A 645 14.93 1.12 -17.21
CA SER A 645 13.98 2.06 -16.65
C SER A 645 13.10 1.40 -15.60
N ALA A 646 12.65 2.18 -14.62
CA ALA A 646 11.55 1.80 -13.74
C ALA A 646 10.79 3.04 -13.32
N GLY A 647 9.48 2.91 -13.17
CA GLY A 647 8.62 4.02 -12.79
C GLY A 647 7.17 3.60 -12.69
N LYS A 648 6.32 4.61 -12.60
CA LYS A 648 4.87 4.46 -12.50
C LYS A 648 4.21 4.94 -13.80
N ASP A 649 3.24 4.17 -14.29
CA ASP A 649 2.40 4.50 -15.45
C ASP A 649 0.93 4.27 -15.05
N GLY A 650 0.22 5.36 -14.73
CA GLY A 650 -1.12 5.29 -14.14
C GLY A 650 -1.13 4.48 -12.84
N ASN A 651 -2.04 3.50 -12.71
CA ASN A 651 -2.09 2.60 -11.54
C ASN A 651 -1.16 1.37 -11.66
N LYS A 652 -0.14 1.42 -12.53
CA LYS A 652 0.79 0.32 -12.76
C LYS A 652 2.22 0.74 -12.48
N TYR A 653 2.99 -0.17 -11.94
CA TYR A 653 4.43 -0.05 -11.78
C TYR A 653 5.11 -0.82 -12.90
N VAL A 654 5.96 -0.13 -13.66
CA VAL A 654 6.60 -0.69 -14.86
C VAL A 654 8.11 -0.68 -14.67
N ALA A 655 8.76 -1.77 -15.04
CA ALA A 655 10.21 -1.87 -15.06
C ALA A 655 10.69 -2.54 -16.35
N VAL A 656 11.81 -2.06 -16.89
CA VAL A 656 12.46 -2.62 -18.07
C VAL A 656 13.88 -3.01 -17.67
N LEU A 657 14.16 -4.30 -17.73
CA LEU A 657 15.46 -4.89 -17.40
C LEU A 657 16.12 -5.42 -18.68
N LYS A 658 17.43 -5.33 -18.76
CA LYS A 658 18.27 -6.04 -19.73
C LYS A 658 19.11 -7.07 -18.98
N LYS A 659 19.18 -8.30 -19.49
CA LYS A 659 20.01 -9.35 -18.89
C LYS A 659 21.50 -9.06 -19.12
N GLY A 660 22.30 -9.07 -18.05
CA GLY A 660 23.72 -8.71 -18.07
C GLY A 660 24.00 -7.20 -17.92
N SER A 661 25.28 -6.84 -17.79
CA SER A 661 25.77 -5.47 -17.58
C SER A 661 26.57 -4.94 -18.77
N ASP A 662 26.33 -3.70 -19.21
CA ASP A 662 27.22 -3.02 -20.19
C ASP A 662 28.49 -2.44 -19.51
N GLU A 663 28.54 -2.36 -18.18
CA GLU A 663 29.73 -1.99 -17.38
C GLU A 663 30.13 -3.12 -16.43
N LEU A 664 31.33 -3.67 -16.61
CA LEU A 664 31.99 -4.59 -15.68
C LEU A 664 32.26 -3.88 -14.34
N LYS A 665 31.32 -3.92 -13.39
CA LYS A 665 31.63 -3.66 -11.99
C LYS A 665 32.08 -4.95 -11.32
N PRO A 666 33.19 -4.95 -10.57
CA PRO A 666 33.67 -6.16 -9.90
C PRO A 666 32.63 -6.61 -8.86
N MET A 667 32.19 -7.86 -8.97
CA MET A 667 31.37 -8.52 -7.95
C MET A 667 32.03 -8.39 -6.57
N PRO A 668 31.28 -8.08 -5.51
CA PRO A 668 31.70 -8.49 -4.17
C PRO A 668 31.78 -10.01 -4.21
N LYS A 669 32.92 -10.57 -3.80
CA LYS A 669 33.07 -12.02 -3.61
C LYS A 669 32.05 -12.47 -2.57
N LEU A 670 30.89 -12.94 -3.02
CA LEU A 670 30.15 -13.97 -2.30
C LEU A 670 31.12 -15.15 -2.17
N ALA A 671 31.33 -15.61 -0.94
CA ALA A 671 32.01 -16.87 -0.72
C ALA A 671 31.33 -17.92 -1.60
N PRO A 672 32.09 -18.81 -2.27
CA PRO A 672 31.50 -19.83 -3.13
C PRO A 672 30.62 -20.72 -2.25
N THR A 673 29.31 -20.51 -2.32
CA THR A 673 28.36 -21.51 -1.88
C THR A 673 28.43 -22.60 -2.94
N ASN A 674 29.19 -23.66 -2.66
CA ASN A 674 29.02 -24.96 -3.30
C ASN A 674 27.63 -25.51 -2.93
N THR A 675 26.58 -24.85 -3.41
CA THR A 675 25.23 -25.41 -3.35
C THR A 675 25.06 -26.27 -4.59
N PRO A 676 24.91 -27.59 -4.44
CA PRO A 676 24.68 -28.47 -5.57
C PRO A 676 23.41 -28.03 -6.31
N ASP A 677 23.50 -27.81 -7.63
CA ASP A 677 22.36 -27.37 -8.45
C ASP A 677 22.22 -28.16 -9.76
N GLY A 678 23.03 -29.20 -9.91
CA GLY A 678 22.86 -30.19 -10.96
C GLY A 678 21.56 -30.98 -10.81
N LYS A 679 21.15 -31.63 -11.90
CA LYS A 679 20.01 -32.55 -11.95
C LYS A 679 20.53 -33.89 -12.44
N THR A 680 20.34 -34.94 -11.67
CA THR A 680 20.70 -36.31 -12.07
C THR A 680 19.47 -37.15 -12.35
N MET A 681 19.58 -38.08 -13.31
CA MET A 681 18.49 -38.96 -13.70
C MET A 681 19.03 -40.36 -13.98
N ILE A 682 18.52 -41.38 -13.29
CA ILE A 682 18.75 -42.79 -13.66
C ILE A 682 17.64 -43.20 -14.63
N VAL A 683 18.02 -43.55 -15.85
CA VAL A 683 17.09 -44.10 -16.84
C VAL A 683 17.29 -45.61 -16.90
N PHE A 684 16.45 -46.32 -16.14
CA PHE A 684 16.43 -47.77 -16.07
C PHE A 684 15.47 -48.36 -17.11
N SER A 685 14.35 -47.68 -17.38
CA SER A 685 13.32 -48.17 -18.28
C SER A 685 13.68 -48.02 -19.77
N GLY A 686 13.34 -49.04 -20.58
CA GLY A 686 13.44 -49.01 -22.05
C GLY A 686 12.14 -48.63 -22.76
N ASP A 687 11.07 -48.29 -22.03
CA ASP A 687 9.78 -47.92 -22.62
C ASP A 687 9.83 -46.52 -23.26
N PHE A 688 9.25 -46.39 -24.47
CA PHE A 688 9.28 -45.16 -25.28
C PHE A 688 8.79 -43.93 -24.53
N ASP A 689 7.66 -44.01 -23.82
CA ASP A 689 7.05 -42.90 -23.08
C ASP A 689 7.88 -42.44 -21.88
N LYS A 690 8.52 -43.37 -21.16
CA LYS A 690 9.38 -43.05 -20.01
C LYS A 690 10.72 -42.46 -20.45
N VAL A 691 11.30 -43.00 -21.52
CA VAL A 691 12.52 -42.45 -22.12
C VAL A 691 12.24 -41.07 -22.73
N LEU A 692 11.09 -40.90 -23.40
CA LEU A 692 10.64 -39.61 -23.91
C LEU A 692 10.47 -38.57 -22.79
N ALA A 693 9.80 -38.93 -21.70
CA ALA A 693 9.67 -38.06 -20.53
C ALA A 693 11.03 -37.69 -19.93
N SER A 694 11.96 -38.64 -19.85
CA SER A 694 13.32 -38.41 -19.35
C SER A 694 14.05 -37.34 -20.15
N PHE A 695 14.00 -37.41 -21.49
CA PHE A 695 14.65 -36.43 -22.36
C PHE A 695 13.92 -35.08 -22.42
N ILE A 696 12.60 -35.03 -22.23
CA ILE A 696 11.86 -33.76 -22.10
C ILE A 696 12.29 -33.03 -20.82
N ILE A 697 12.36 -33.76 -19.70
CA ILE A 697 12.79 -33.20 -18.40
C ILE A 697 14.25 -32.77 -18.48
N ALA A 698 15.13 -33.59 -19.06
CA ALA A 698 16.55 -33.27 -19.19
C ALA A 698 16.80 -32.03 -20.07
N ASN A 699 16.14 -31.93 -21.22
CA ASN A 699 16.23 -30.73 -22.07
C ASN A 699 15.64 -29.49 -21.40
N GLY A 700 14.53 -29.64 -20.66
CA GLY A 700 13.97 -28.54 -19.87
C GLY A 700 14.94 -28.04 -18.80
N ALA A 701 15.56 -28.95 -18.06
CA ALA A 701 16.56 -28.61 -17.04
C ALA A 701 17.83 -28.01 -17.64
N ALA A 702 18.32 -28.55 -18.76
CA ALA A 702 19.48 -28.00 -19.47
C ALA A 702 19.20 -26.60 -20.05
N ALA A 703 18.00 -26.37 -20.59
CA ALA A 703 17.56 -25.06 -21.08
C ALA A 703 17.42 -24.01 -19.96
N MET A 704 17.28 -24.46 -18.70
CA MET A 704 17.31 -23.60 -17.50
C MET A 704 18.74 -23.34 -16.98
N GLY A 705 19.77 -23.72 -17.75
CA GLY A 705 21.18 -23.55 -17.38
C GLY A 705 21.64 -24.44 -16.23
N ARG A 706 20.90 -25.51 -15.92
CA ARG A 706 21.27 -26.47 -14.86
C ARG A 706 22.15 -27.56 -15.48
N PRO A 707 23.28 -27.94 -14.86
CA PRO A 707 24.02 -29.13 -15.28
C PRO A 707 23.12 -30.36 -15.17
N VAL A 708 23.00 -31.16 -16.24
CA VAL A 708 22.17 -32.37 -16.24
C VAL A 708 23.01 -33.58 -16.57
N THR A 709 22.89 -34.61 -15.73
CA THR A 709 23.54 -35.91 -15.92
C THR A 709 22.48 -37.00 -16.00
N MET A 710 22.43 -37.71 -17.13
CA MET A 710 21.55 -38.86 -17.35
C MET A 710 22.36 -40.15 -17.36
N PHE A 711 22.08 -41.06 -16.43
CA PHE A 711 22.73 -42.35 -16.29
C PHE A 711 21.81 -43.48 -16.77
N PHE A 712 22.17 -44.08 -17.90
CA PHE A 712 21.45 -45.17 -18.55
C PHE A 712 22.00 -46.51 -18.09
N THR A 713 21.09 -47.35 -17.58
CA THR A 713 21.41 -48.68 -17.03
C THR A 713 20.33 -49.68 -17.47
N PHE A 714 20.69 -50.96 -17.50
CA PHE A 714 19.82 -52.05 -17.93
C PHE A 714 19.02 -51.72 -19.22
N TRP A 715 17.69 -51.79 -19.17
CA TRP A 715 16.82 -51.67 -20.34
C TRP A 715 16.90 -50.29 -21.02
N GLY A 716 17.19 -49.25 -20.25
CA GLY A 716 17.39 -47.88 -20.73
C GLY A 716 18.50 -47.77 -21.77
N LEU A 717 19.53 -48.62 -21.71
CA LEU A 717 20.61 -48.66 -22.71
C LEU A 717 20.10 -48.89 -24.14
N SER A 718 18.93 -49.51 -24.31
CA SER A 718 18.31 -49.74 -25.62
C SER A 718 17.97 -48.44 -26.35
N ALA A 719 17.69 -47.36 -25.61
CA ALA A 719 17.42 -46.04 -26.16
C ALA A 719 18.64 -45.41 -26.83
N LEU A 720 19.85 -45.76 -26.36
CA LEU A 720 21.12 -45.22 -26.84
C LEU A 720 21.75 -46.06 -27.96
N ARG A 721 21.14 -47.18 -28.36
CA ARG A 721 21.68 -48.04 -29.42
C ARG A 721 21.55 -47.39 -30.81
N LYS A 722 22.56 -47.58 -31.66
CA LYS A 722 22.49 -47.26 -33.08
C LYS A 722 21.39 -48.08 -33.76
N GLN A 723 20.66 -47.46 -34.69
CA GLN A 723 19.58 -48.13 -35.42
C GLN A 723 20.11 -49.27 -36.30
N ASN A 724 21.32 -49.08 -36.85
CA ASN A 724 22.07 -50.07 -37.65
C ASN A 724 23.48 -50.27 -37.03
N PRO A 725 23.62 -51.08 -35.97
CA PRO A 725 24.91 -51.29 -35.32
C PRO A 725 25.83 -52.19 -36.18
N PRO A 726 27.16 -52.01 -36.12
CA PRO A 726 28.11 -52.85 -36.85
C PRO A 726 28.09 -54.32 -36.36
N SER A 727 28.46 -55.25 -37.24
CA SER A 727 28.50 -56.68 -36.89
C SER A 727 29.71 -57.00 -36.01
N ILE A 728 29.47 -57.33 -34.75
CA ILE A 728 30.52 -57.61 -33.75
C ILE A 728 30.52 -59.11 -33.38
N LYS A 729 31.72 -59.66 -33.13
CA LYS A 729 31.87 -61.04 -32.63
C LYS A 729 31.40 -61.10 -31.17
N LYS A 730 30.25 -61.75 -30.95
CA LYS A 730 29.63 -61.99 -29.64
C LYS A 730 29.51 -63.49 -29.37
N ASN A 731 29.53 -63.87 -28.09
CA ASN A 731 29.25 -65.26 -27.69
C ASN A 731 27.73 -65.55 -27.77
N PHE A 732 27.34 -66.83 -27.65
CA PHE A 732 25.97 -67.28 -27.99
C PHE A 732 24.87 -66.59 -27.16
N MET A 733 25.09 -66.38 -25.85
CA MET A 733 24.12 -65.70 -24.98
C MET A 733 24.01 -64.19 -25.28
N GLU A 734 25.12 -63.50 -25.51
CA GLU A 734 25.12 -62.07 -25.89
C GLU A 734 24.42 -61.82 -27.23
N LYS A 735 24.54 -62.76 -28.20
CA LYS A 735 23.79 -62.70 -29.46
C LYS A 735 22.29 -62.79 -29.25
N MET A 736 21.84 -63.62 -28.30
CA MET A 736 20.43 -63.78 -27.98
C MET A 736 19.85 -62.51 -27.33
N PHE A 737 20.55 -61.93 -26.35
CA PHE A 737 20.16 -60.64 -25.74
C PHE A 737 20.16 -59.49 -26.75
N GLY A 738 21.18 -59.39 -27.60
CA GLY A 738 21.26 -58.35 -28.62
C GLY A 738 20.16 -58.41 -29.69
N PHE A 739 19.57 -59.58 -29.92
CA PHE A 739 18.41 -59.79 -30.81
C PHE A 739 17.08 -59.44 -30.14
N MET A 740 16.92 -59.74 -28.85
CA MET A 740 15.70 -59.46 -28.08
C MET A 740 15.53 -57.97 -27.72
N LEU A 741 16.64 -57.22 -27.60
CA LEU A 741 16.60 -55.80 -27.24
C LEU A 741 16.32 -54.90 -28.46
N PRO A 742 15.51 -53.83 -28.29
CA PRO A 742 15.27 -52.86 -29.35
C PRO A 742 16.57 -52.29 -29.93
N LYS A 743 16.61 -52.13 -31.26
CA LYS A 743 17.72 -51.50 -31.98
C LYS A 743 17.43 -50.01 -32.17
N GLY A 744 17.73 -49.24 -31.14
CA GLY A 744 17.64 -47.77 -31.09
C GLY A 744 16.27 -47.21 -30.70
N SER A 745 16.26 -45.90 -30.43
CA SER A 745 15.12 -45.11 -29.93
C SER A 745 13.83 -45.25 -30.76
N THR A 746 13.95 -45.49 -32.07
CA THR A 746 12.80 -45.64 -32.97
C THR A 746 11.99 -46.92 -32.71
N LYS A 747 12.60 -47.96 -32.12
CA LYS A 747 12.00 -49.28 -31.91
C LYS A 747 11.54 -49.53 -30.47
N LEU A 748 11.60 -48.53 -29.60
CA LEU A 748 11.07 -48.63 -28.24
C LEU A 748 9.53 -48.72 -28.28
N GLY A 749 8.94 -49.54 -27.41
CA GLY A 749 7.49 -49.70 -27.27
C GLY A 749 6.94 -48.87 -26.11
N LEU A 750 5.63 -48.56 -26.10
CA LEU A 750 4.99 -47.89 -24.96
C LEU A 750 4.88 -48.81 -23.73
N SER A 751 5.02 -48.23 -22.53
CA SER A 751 4.90 -48.93 -21.25
C SER A 751 3.48 -49.50 -21.00
N LYS A 752 2.47 -48.81 -21.53
CA LYS A 752 1.06 -49.21 -21.47
C LYS A 752 0.40 -49.00 -22.83
N MET A 753 -0.63 -49.79 -23.13
CA MET A 753 -1.41 -49.68 -24.37
C MET A 753 -0.57 -49.83 -25.66
N ASN A 754 0.54 -50.61 -25.62
CA ASN A 754 1.40 -50.82 -26.79
C ASN A 754 0.65 -51.48 -27.97
N MET A 755 -0.34 -52.34 -27.71
CA MET A 755 -1.20 -52.99 -28.72
C MET A 755 -0.41 -53.58 -29.90
N GLY A 756 0.67 -54.33 -29.62
CA GLY A 756 1.54 -54.91 -30.64
C GLY A 756 2.33 -53.88 -31.47
N GLY A 757 2.53 -52.66 -30.95
CA GLY A 757 3.23 -51.55 -31.62
C GLY A 757 2.28 -50.48 -32.20
N LEU A 758 0.98 -50.77 -32.30
CA LEU A 758 -0.03 -49.81 -32.79
C LEU A 758 -0.14 -48.57 -31.88
N GLY A 759 -0.05 -48.75 -30.56
CA GLY A 759 -0.09 -47.64 -29.62
C GLY A 759 1.09 -46.70 -29.79
N THR A 760 2.30 -47.24 -29.96
CA THR A 760 3.53 -46.47 -30.21
C THR A 760 3.43 -45.69 -31.53
N ALA A 761 2.91 -46.31 -32.59
CA ALA A 761 2.70 -45.65 -33.88
C ALA A 761 1.67 -44.51 -33.78
N MET A 762 0.58 -44.72 -33.04
CA MET A 762 -0.44 -43.69 -32.78
C MET A 762 0.12 -42.53 -31.98
N MET A 763 0.89 -42.80 -30.90
CA MET A 763 1.54 -41.75 -30.10
C MET A 763 2.51 -40.92 -30.95
N LYS A 764 3.35 -41.56 -31.77
CA LYS A 764 4.28 -40.86 -32.68
C LYS A 764 3.54 -40.03 -33.73
N LYS A 765 2.37 -40.47 -34.19
CA LYS A 765 1.52 -39.67 -35.09
C LYS A 765 0.97 -38.43 -34.37
N ILE A 766 0.40 -38.59 -33.17
CA ILE A 766 -0.11 -37.47 -32.36
C ILE A 766 0.99 -36.47 -32.03
N MET A 767 2.20 -36.94 -31.72
CA MET A 767 3.36 -36.08 -31.49
C MET A 767 3.67 -35.22 -32.71
N ARG A 768 3.68 -35.80 -33.92
CA ARG A 768 3.86 -35.03 -35.16
C ARG A 768 2.72 -34.04 -35.40
N ASP A 769 1.48 -34.47 -35.23
CA ASP A 769 0.30 -33.60 -35.42
C ASP A 769 0.29 -32.41 -34.44
N LYS A 770 0.93 -32.57 -33.26
CA LYS A 770 1.08 -31.53 -32.23
C LYS A 770 2.46 -30.85 -32.22
N ASN A 771 3.30 -31.05 -33.24
CA ASN A 771 4.65 -30.50 -33.33
C ASN A 771 5.57 -30.81 -32.12
N VAL A 772 5.39 -31.98 -31.49
CA VAL A 772 6.31 -32.48 -30.45
C VAL A 772 7.50 -33.14 -31.13
N ASN A 773 8.71 -32.75 -30.74
CA ASN A 773 9.96 -33.33 -31.27
C ASN A 773 9.99 -34.85 -31.12
N SER A 774 10.62 -35.51 -32.09
CA SER A 774 10.87 -36.95 -32.01
C SER A 774 11.84 -37.26 -30.85
N LEU A 775 11.84 -38.50 -30.36
CA LEU A 775 12.78 -38.90 -29.32
C LEU A 775 14.22 -38.76 -29.81
N GLU A 776 14.47 -39.02 -31.09
CA GLU A 776 15.76 -38.84 -31.75
C GLU A 776 16.23 -37.37 -31.72
N ASP A 777 15.31 -36.43 -31.98
CA ASP A 777 15.61 -35.00 -31.93
C ASP A 777 15.86 -34.53 -30.50
N LEU A 778 15.12 -35.05 -29.53
CA LEU A 778 15.31 -34.73 -28.12
C LEU A 778 16.64 -35.26 -27.57
N ILE A 779 17.09 -36.45 -28.01
CA ILE A 779 18.42 -36.97 -27.69
C ILE A 779 19.50 -36.05 -28.25
N LYS A 780 19.40 -35.65 -29.53
CA LYS A 780 20.36 -34.73 -30.16
C LYS A 780 20.37 -33.36 -29.47
N CYS A 781 19.19 -32.83 -29.15
CA CYS A 781 19.03 -31.55 -28.45
C CYS A 781 19.68 -31.61 -27.07
N ALA A 782 19.50 -32.72 -26.32
CA ALA A 782 20.12 -32.89 -25.01
C ALA A 782 21.64 -32.87 -25.11
N MET A 783 22.21 -33.62 -26.07
CA MET A 783 23.65 -33.63 -26.30
C MET A 783 24.20 -32.26 -26.73
N GLN A 784 23.48 -31.53 -27.59
CA GLN A 784 23.86 -30.18 -28.02
C GLN A 784 23.80 -29.17 -26.87
N ASN A 785 22.86 -29.35 -25.94
CA ASN A 785 22.70 -28.52 -24.75
C ASN A 785 23.64 -28.91 -23.59
N GLY A 786 24.62 -29.79 -23.83
CA GLY A 786 25.62 -30.17 -22.83
C GLY A 786 25.10 -31.12 -21.74
N VAL A 787 23.99 -31.83 -21.97
CA VAL A 787 23.53 -32.90 -21.07
C VAL A 787 24.54 -34.06 -21.13
N LYS A 788 25.08 -34.43 -19.97
CA LYS A 788 26.02 -35.55 -19.84
C LYS A 788 25.25 -36.87 -19.88
N ILE A 789 25.40 -37.63 -20.96
CA ILE A 789 24.75 -38.94 -21.10
C ILE A 789 25.76 -40.05 -20.82
N MET A 790 25.49 -40.83 -19.78
CA MET A 790 26.38 -41.85 -19.26
C MET A 790 25.77 -43.25 -19.40
N ALA A 791 26.51 -44.19 -19.99
CA ALA A 791 26.14 -45.60 -20.08
C ALA A 791 26.88 -46.41 -18.99
N CYS A 792 26.12 -47.21 -18.23
CA CYS A 792 26.66 -48.08 -17.20
C CYS A 792 27.44 -49.26 -17.80
N THR A 793 28.77 -49.29 -17.58
CA THR A 793 29.65 -50.35 -18.10
C THR A 793 29.25 -51.75 -17.61
N MET A 794 28.90 -51.89 -16.33
CA MET A 794 28.44 -53.18 -15.78
C MET A 794 27.15 -53.67 -16.46
N SER A 795 26.18 -52.78 -16.72
CA SER A 795 24.96 -53.15 -17.44
C SER A 795 25.26 -53.53 -18.90
N MET A 796 26.20 -52.82 -19.54
CA MET A 796 26.65 -53.15 -20.89
C MET A 796 27.27 -54.55 -20.95
N ASP A 797 28.14 -54.90 -20.00
CA ASP A 797 28.77 -56.22 -19.92
C ASP A 797 27.73 -57.32 -19.69
N VAL A 798 26.80 -57.12 -18.76
CA VAL A 798 25.72 -58.08 -18.46
C VAL A 798 24.78 -58.30 -19.65
N MET A 799 24.50 -57.25 -20.42
CA MET A 799 23.58 -57.31 -21.57
C MET A 799 24.27 -57.58 -22.91
N GLY A 800 25.60 -57.73 -22.90
CA GLY A 800 26.39 -57.96 -24.10
C GLY A 800 26.32 -56.81 -25.11
N ILE A 801 26.23 -55.56 -24.65
CA ILE A 801 26.20 -54.35 -25.50
C ILE A 801 27.60 -53.77 -25.55
N THR A 802 28.20 -53.64 -26.75
CA THR A 802 29.53 -53.04 -26.89
C THR A 802 29.44 -51.55 -27.23
N LYS A 803 30.55 -50.82 -27.02
CA LYS A 803 30.63 -49.36 -27.25
C LYS A 803 30.29 -48.99 -28.70
N GLU A 804 30.67 -49.85 -29.64
CA GLU A 804 30.44 -49.65 -31.08
C GLU A 804 28.95 -49.72 -31.47
N GLU A 805 28.10 -50.27 -30.59
CA GLU A 805 26.65 -50.35 -30.79
C GLU A 805 25.87 -49.15 -30.25
N LEU A 806 26.48 -48.27 -29.46
CA LEU A 806 25.84 -47.06 -28.94
C LEU A 806 26.09 -45.85 -29.85
N ILE A 807 25.21 -44.85 -29.78
CA ILE A 807 25.38 -43.56 -30.45
C ILE A 807 26.66 -42.86 -29.96
N ASP A 808 27.23 -42.00 -30.81
CA ASP A 808 28.46 -41.29 -30.47
C ASP A 808 28.19 -40.21 -29.40
N GLY A 809 29.20 -39.82 -28.61
CA GLY A 809 29.05 -38.79 -27.56
C GLY A 809 28.50 -39.28 -26.21
N ILE A 810 28.49 -40.59 -25.98
CA ILE A 810 28.12 -41.22 -24.70
C ILE A 810 29.36 -41.50 -23.86
N GLU A 811 29.30 -41.17 -22.58
CA GLU A 811 30.35 -41.51 -21.61
C GLU A 811 30.15 -42.90 -21.02
N TYR A 812 31.23 -43.65 -20.83
CA TYR A 812 31.17 -45.03 -20.33
C TYR A 812 31.72 -45.07 -18.91
N VAL A 813 30.85 -45.22 -17.92
CA VAL A 813 31.21 -45.04 -16.51
C VAL A 813 30.66 -46.13 -15.62
N GLY A 814 31.30 -46.33 -14.47
CA GLY A 814 30.76 -47.12 -13.37
C GLY A 814 29.79 -46.31 -12.50
N VAL A 815 29.10 -47.00 -11.59
CA VAL A 815 28.13 -46.37 -10.69
C VAL A 815 28.75 -45.28 -9.79
N GLY A 816 30.03 -45.40 -9.42
CA GLY A 816 30.72 -44.44 -8.56
C GLY A 816 30.86 -43.04 -9.18
N THR A 817 31.10 -42.94 -10.49
CA THR A 817 31.17 -41.65 -11.19
C THR A 817 29.81 -40.96 -11.22
N TYR A 818 28.74 -41.73 -11.43
CA TYR A 818 27.39 -41.21 -11.35
C TYR A 818 27.01 -40.74 -9.94
N LEU A 819 27.39 -41.50 -8.90
CA LEU A 819 27.13 -41.10 -7.51
C LEU A 819 27.86 -39.79 -7.15
N GLY A 820 29.06 -39.55 -7.69
CA GLY A 820 29.74 -38.25 -7.57
C GLY A 820 28.94 -37.10 -8.18
N ASP A 821 28.45 -37.25 -9.41
CA ASP A 821 27.59 -36.25 -10.06
C ASP A 821 26.25 -36.06 -9.31
N ALA A 822 25.76 -37.11 -8.63
CA ALA A 822 24.54 -37.08 -7.83
C ALA A 822 24.72 -36.36 -6.49
N GLU A 823 25.89 -36.46 -5.84
CA GLU A 823 26.24 -35.71 -4.63
C GLU A 823 26.36 -34.19 -4.91
N GLU A 824 26.76 -33.83 -6.13
CA GLU A 824 26.83 -32.43 -6.60
C GLU A 824 25.50 -31.92 -7.24
N SER A 825 24.43 -32.71 -7.15
CA SER A 825 23.09 -32.38 -7.67
C SER A 825 22.06 -32.26 -6.54
N ASN A 826 21.15 -31.30 -6.63
CA ASN A 826 20.06 -31.13 -5.65
C ASN A 826 18.78 -31.90 -5.99
N VAL A 827 18.74 -32.59 -7.14
CA VAL A 827 17.64 -33.48 -7.54
C VAL A 827 18.21 -34.73 -8.19
N ASN A 828 17.68 -35.88 -7.80
CA ASN A 828 17.91 -37.16 -8.45
C ASN A 828 16.59 -37.86 -8.77
N LEU A 829 16.36 -38.22 -10.04
CA LEU A 829 15.16 -38.90 -10.53
C LEU A 829 15.49 -40.33 -10.97
N PHE A 830 14.65 -41.30 -10.61
CA PHE A 830 14.76 -42.69 -11.08
C PHE A 830 13.58 -42.99 -12.01
N ILE A 831 13.85 -43.35 -13.28
CA ILE A 831 12.84 -43.45 -14.35
C ILE A 831 12.86 -44.81 -15.07
#